data_AF-A0A7K3QV10-F1
#
_entry.id   AF-A0A7K3QV10-F1
#
_cell.length_a   1.000
_cell.length_b   1.000
_cell.length_c   1.000
_cell.angle_alpha   90.00
_cell.angle_beta   90.00
_cell.angle_gamma   90.00
#
_symmetry.space_group_name_H-M   'P 1'
#
loop_
_entity.id
_entity.type
_entity.pdbx_description
1 polymer ?
#
loop_
_entity_poly.entity_id
_entity_poly.type
_entity_poly.pdbx_seq_one_letter_code
_entity_poly.pdbx_strand_id
1 'polypeptide(L)'
;MADAAEIQGPSASPARRRLRRAGALLAGAPLLAGLLQLTATEPAQAAPADSVSVALDSLTPSAPTEDDTLTVSGTVINNGGQTVTGAHVGLRVGPLLNTRSAVDGIAQHPNDLRGGTGDELGDKYTEKFSKLVPGVAEHFSISVPADELDLGKDGVYSFGVSVSGKTSARPWDQMLGIERTFLPWQSSEADTKSRTTVMWPLISSVHMTARTGAGERQTPVFQDDELAKEIAPGGRLAQMMDLGRDLDVAWVIDPDLLAAVDAMANGYRVQQSDGSTNAGSRENQDVAKQWLAGLQEAVAGKEVVALPFADPDLASLAHTGTSVTGSLSHLKDATDVAALTVKTVLHVTPTTDFAWPVEGAVDPSIIKVATSAGADRVIARSDSLRESAGLPYTPSAARPIGGGTTAVVADARMSTAFEGDLTKADSSTLAVQQFLAQSLEANVQKDEQRSIVVAPQRTPTASQAQAMATAVKALQDGNWSQPETLTAAAKAKPDPDATTRIPSTSAYPSSLRKQELPRSAFEQIADTQDKLDNFQVILTDQSRVVTPFGLAINRGMSTSWRGQAAKADGFRADVLSYLDNLSGQVKLIDKSETKLSGRSATIPVTVQNNLVQPVGHLYLRLSSTQPTRLKIAGKAYDEQPVEVSGGHSQSVKFTTSANANGRATVLAQLYTEDGQEYGDPVSFDVKVTEVTPTVMLVIGGGVLLLVLAGFRMYTQRKRAAARQAEEEGPEEAEADSGDGPGNPDDAGDRLSEEAGSPAGAAGPDQPGDPAPDTAPESADPSGTGERVDR
;
A
#
# COMPACT_ATOMS: atom_id res chain seq x y z
N MET A 1 -59.50 72.85 -23.84
CA MET A 1 -59.74 73.83 -22.77
C MET A 1 -58.86 73.48 -21.59
N ALA A 2 -58.47 74.48 -20.80
CA ALA A 2 -57.55 74.39 -19.65
C ALA A 2 -56.10 73.99 -19.99
N ASP A 3 -55.24 75.01 -20.11
CA ASP A 3 -53.80 74.91 -19.85
C ASP A 3 -53.52 75.08 -18.34
N ALA A 4 -52.48 74.40 -17.84
CA ALA A 4 -51.60 74.77 -16.70
C ALA A 4 -50.85 73.53 -16.17
N ALA A 5 -49.66 73.60 -15.59
CA ALA A 5 -48.54 74.55 -15.71
C ALA A 5 -47.30 73.88 -15.07
N GLU A 6 -46.09 74.22 -15.52
CA GLU A 6 -44.80 73.76 -14.96
C GLU A 6 -44.18 74.94 -14.15
N ILE A 7 -43.46 74.74 -13.02
CA ILE A 7 -41.97 74.74 -12.94
C ILE A 7 -41.54 74.77 -11.44
N GLN A 8 -40.54 73.93 -11.05
CA GLN A 8 -39.63 73.98 -9.86
C GLN A 8 -40.25 74.09 -8.43
N GLY A 9 -39.65 73.65 -7.30
CA GLY A 9 -38.39 72.99 -6.89
C GLY A 9 -38.30 73.02 -5.33
N PRO A 10 -37.33 72.42 -4.59
CA PRO A 10 -36.06 71.79 -4.98
C PRO A 10 -35.87 70.34 -4.39
N SER A 11 -34.64 69.94 -4.02
CA SER A 11 -34.19 68.54 -3.91
C SER A 11 -33.44 68.13 -2.62
N ALA A 12 -33.61 66.87 -2.20
CA ALA A 12 -32.76 66.05 -1.30
C ALA A 12 -33.34 64.61 -1.21
N SER A 13 -32.64 63.50 -1.01
CA SER A 13 -31.21 63.10 -1.09
C SER A 13 -31.16 61.53 -1.25
N PRO A 14 -30.03 60.78 -1.22
CA PRO A 14 -29.87 59.66 -2.17
C PRO A 14 -29.84 58.23 -1.56
N ALA A 15 -30.91 57.46 -1.76
CA ALA A 15 -30.88 55.99 -1.64
C ALA A 15 -31.84 55.30 -2.63
N ARG A 16 -31.58 54.03 -2.97
CA ARG A 16 -32.47 53.15 -3.76
C ARG A 16 -32.81 53.61 -5.20
N ARG A 17 -31.82 54.01 -6.01
CA ARG A 17 -31.99 54.19 -7.48
C ARG A 17 -30.87 53.64 -8.38
N ARG A 18 -30.29 52.48 -8.01
CA ARG A 18 -29.39 51.66 -8.86
C ARG A 18 -29.83 50.19 -8.98
N LEU A 19 -31.13 49.96 -9.11
CA LEU A 19 -31.73 48.70 -9.56
C LEU A 19 -32.78 49.05 -10.63
N ARG A 20 -32.93 48.21 -11.65
CA ARG A 20 -33.82 48.38 -12.82
C ARG A 20 -33.44 49.51 -13.81
N ARG A 21 -32.24 49.48 -14.41
CA ARG A 21 -31.96 49.96 -15.79
C ARG A 21 -30.57 49.50 -16.30
N ALA A 22 -30.42 48.19 -16.51
CA ALA A 22 -29.22 47.59 -17.15
C ALA A 22 -29.55 46.24 -17.85
N GLY A 23 -30.81 46.03 -18.27
CA GLY A 23 -31.29 44.78 -18.87
C GLY A 23 -31.28 44.77 -20.40
N ALA A 24 -30.16 45.16 -21.01
CA ALA A 24 -30.04 45.26 -22.48
C ALA A 24 -28.57 45.25 -22.97
N LEU A 25 -27.68 44.47 -22.33
CA LEU A 25 -26.25 44.35 -22.74
C LEU A 25 -25.64 42.98 -22.35
N LEU A 26 -26.42 41.90 -22.47
CA LEU A 26 -26.03 40.53 -22.11
C LEU A 26 -26.05 39.60 -23.33
N ALA A 27 -25.03 39.73 -24.19
CA ALA A 27 -24.81 38.83 -25.34
C ALA A 27 -23.36 38.78 -25.85
N GLY A 28 -22.55 39.83 -25.65
CA GLY A 28 -21.23 39.99 -26.30
C GLY A 28 -20.00 40.03 -25.39
N ALA A 29 -20.14 39.82 -24.07
CA ALA A 29 -19.06 40.04 -23.10
C ALA A 29 -18.34 38.80 -22.49
N PRO A 30 -18.83 37.53 -22.54
CA PRO A 30 -18.13 36.43 -21.86
C PRO A 30 -16.89 35.92 -22.62
N LEU A 31 -16.84 36.10 -23.95
CA LEU A 31 -15.78 35.55 -24.81
C LEU A 31 -14.41 36.27 -24.73
N LEU A 32 -14.32 37.40 -24.01
CA LEU A 32 -13.07 38.14 -23.80
C LEU A 32 -12.57 38.09 -22.34
N ALA A 33 -13.35 37.54 -21.41
CA ALA A 33 -12.94 37.37 -20.01
C ALA A 33 -12.18 36.05 -19.78
N GLY A 34 -12.46 35.01 -20.57
CA GLY A 34 -11.83 33.68 -20.44
C GLY A 34 -10.37 33.59 -20.87
N LEU A 35 -9.82 34.63 -21.51
CA LEU A 35 -8.43 34.68 -22.00
C LEU A 35 -7.44 35.35 -21.02
N LEU A 36 -7.91 35.80 -19.85
CA LEU A 36 -7.13 36.53 -18.85
C LEU A 36 -6.96 35.78 -17.51
N GLN A 37 -7.16 34.46 -17.52
CA GLN A 37 -6.71 33.55 -16.46
C GLN A 37 -5.70 32.51 -16.98
N LEU A 38 -4.80 32.96 -17.87
CA LEU A 38 -3.46 32.39 -17.88
C LEU A 38 -2.87 32.58 -16.47
N THR A 39 -2.15 31.57 -16.00
CA THR A 39 -1.29 31.72 -14.82
C THR A 39 -0.34 32.89 -15.03
N ALA A 40 0.01 33.59 -13.96
CA ALA A 40 1.12 34.53 -13.99
C ALA A 40 2.43 33.73 -14.10
N THR A 41 2.76 33.27 -15.32
CA THR A 41 4.15 33.02 -15.68
C THR A 41 4.93 34.28 -15.36
N GLU A 42 6.00 34.13 -14.58
CA GLU A 42 6.98 35.19 -14.44
C GLU A 42 7.43 35.65 -15.85
N PRO A 43 7.73 36.94 -16.04
CA PRO A 43 8.16 37.42 -17.35
C PRO A 43 9.48 36.75 -17.69
N ALA A 44 9.42 35.67 -18.46
CA ALA A 44 10.58 34.90 -18.90
C ALA A 44 11.59 35.89 -19.47
N GLN A 45 12.73 36.03 -18.78
CA GLN A 45 13.78 36.95 -19.21
C GLN A 45 14.23 36.49 -20.58
N ALA A 46 13.85 37.23 -21.61
CA ALA A 46 14.19 36.90 -22.98
C ALA A 46 15.72 36.84 -23.07
N ALA A 47 16.25 35.63 -23.25
CA ALA A 47 17.67 35.42 -23.48
C ALA A 47 18.10 36.35 -24.62
N PRO A 48 19.28 37.01 -24.52
CA PRO A 48 19.72 37.94 -25.55
C PRO A 48 19.74 37.22 -26.90
N ALA A 49 19.26 37.87 -27.97
CA ALA A 49 18.96 37.23 -29.26
C ALA A 49 20.15 36.57 -30.02
N ASP A 50 21.34 36.64 -29.41
CA ASP A 50 22.62 36.08 -29.86
C ASP A 50 23.15 34.98 -28.89
N SER A 51 22.33 34.46 -27.96
CA SER A 51 22.77 33.58 -26.87
C SER A 51 23.14 32.16 -27.32
N VAL A 52 24.18 31.61 -26.70
CA VAL A 52 24.59 30.21 -26.82
C VAL A 52 24.32 29.51 -25.49
N SER A 53 23.65 28.37 -25.50
CA SER A 53 23.63 27.46 -24.34
C SER A 53 24.94 26.69 -24.29
N VAL A 54 25.48 26.56 -23.08
CA VAL A 54 26.47 25.55 -22.72
C VAL A 54 25.73 24.49 -21.88
N ALA A 55 26.23 23.26 -21.86
CA ALA A 55 25.76 22.18 -21.00
C ALA A 55 26.96 21.32 -20.61
N LEU A 56 27.08 20.95 -19.34
CA LEU A 56 28.27 20.32 -18.76
C LEU A 56 28.09 18.80 -18.61
N ASP A 57 28.25 18.06 -19.70
CA ASP A 57 27.99 16.62 -19.71
C ASP A 57 28.93 15.79 -18.80
N SER A 58 30.17 16.25 -18.52
CA SER A 58 30.99 15.67 -17.45
C SER A 58 32.08 16.60 -16.88
N LEU A 59 32.44 16.34 -15.62
CA LEU A 59 33.62 16.91 -14.94
C LEU A 59 34.31 15.80 -14.13
N THR A 60 35.53 15.41 -14.55
CA THR A 60 36.21 14.18 -14.08
C THR A 60 37.72 14.40 -13.90
N PRO A 61 38.32 14.02 -12.74
CA PRO A 61 37.66 13.57 -11.53
C PRO A 61 36.79 14.68 -10.92
N SER A 62 35.75 14.30 -10.18
CA SER A 62 34.76 15.26 -9.68
C SER A 62 35.25 16.10 -8.49
N ALA A 63 36.41 15.77 -7.91
CA ALA A 63 37.18 16.63 -7.03
C ALA A 63 38.68 16.28 -7.24
N PRO A 64 39.44 17.03 -8.06
CA PRO A 64 40.83 16.70 -8.37
C PRO A 64 41.80 17.01 -7.22
N THR A 65 42.95 16.35 -7.28
CA THR A 65 44.16 16.58 -6.47
C THR A 65 45.31 17.06 -7.35
N GLU A 66 46.49 17.36 -6.80
CA GLU A 66 47.62 17.95 -7.54
C GLU A 66 48.14 17.09 -8.71
N ASP A 67 48.10 15.75 -8.59
CA ASP A 67 48.56 14.82 -9.63
C ASP A 67 47.50 14.52 -10.73
N ASP A 68 46.27 15.04 -10.61
CA ASP A 68 45.16 14.72 -11.51
C ASP A 68 45.18 15.52 -12.83
N THR A 69 44.50 14.97 -13.85
CA THR A 69 44.13 15.71 -15.06
C THR A 69 42.62 15.90 -15.11
N LEU A 70 42.17 17.13 -14.85
CA LEU A 70 40.77 17.54 -14.93
C LEU A 70 40.31 17.52 -16.40
N THR A 71 39.41 16.61 -16.74
CA THR A 71 38.74 16.55 -18.04
C THR A 71 37.30 17.05 -17.90
N VAL A 72 36.96 18.03 -18.73
CA VAL A 72 35.67 18.71 -18.77
C VAL A 72 35.07 18.49 -20.15
N SER A 73 33.90 17.85 -20.24
CA SER A 73 33.23 17.60 -21.52
C SER A 73 31.80 18.12 -21.50
N GLY A 74 31.27 18.43 -22.68
CA GLY A 74 29.93 18.99 -22.78
C GLY A 74 29.47 19.30 -24.19
N THR A 75 28.36 20.04 -24.24
CA THR A 75 27.65 20.36 -25.47
C THR A 75 27.36 21.86 -25.53
N VAL A 76 27.50 22.47 -26.71
CA VAL A 76 27.15 23.87 -26.97
C VAL A 76 26.12 23.99 -28.07
N ILE A 77 25.10 24.83 -27.87
CA ILE A 77 23.98 25.01 -28.80
C ILE A 77 23.75 26.50 -29.02
N ASN A 78 23.91 26.96 -30.27
CA ASN A 78 23.58 28.32 -30.64
C ASN A 78 22.06 28.49 -30.74
N ASN A 79 21.46 29.20 -29.78
CA ASN A 79 20.02 29.48 -29.74
C ASN A 79 19.67 30.81 -30.45
N GLY A 80 20.68 31.61 -30.81
CA GLY A 80 20.52 32.89 -31.48
C GLY A 80 20.13 32.77 -32.95
N GLY A 81 19.59 33.85 -33.51
CA GLY A 81 19.17 33.90 -34.93
C GLY A 81 20.31 34.01 -35.95
N GLN A 82 21.57 34.04 -35.51
CA GLN A 82 22.75 34.30 -36.34
C GLN A 82 23.82 33.22 -36.12
N THR A 83 24.56 32.87 -37.17
CA THR A 83 25.73 31.99 -37.03
C THR A 83 26.84 32.72 -36.27
N VAL A 84 27.30 32.11 -35.16
CA VAL A 84 28.52 32.57 -34.47
C VAL A 84 29.72 32.12 -35.29
N THR A 85 30.77 32.94 -35.39
CA THR A 85 31.99 32.66 -36.15
C THR A 85 33.24 32.90 -35.30
N GLY A 86 34.28 32.08 -35.53
CA GLY A 86 35.50 32.11 -34.71
C GLY A 86 35.22 31.82 -33.23
N ALA A 87 34.29 30.90 -32.96
CA ALA A 87 33.84 30.59 -31.62
C ALA A 87 34.86 29.71 -30.89
N HIS A 88 34.90 29.81 -29.56
CA HIS A 88 35.68 28.91 -28.71
C HIS A 88 34.95 28.62 -27.41
N VAL A 89 35.10 27.39 -26.92
CA VAL A 89 34.83 27.01 -25.54
C VAL A 89 36.11 27.21 -24.74
N GLY A 90 36.03 27.88 -23.60
CA GLY A 90 37.14 28.10 -22.68
C GLY A 90 36.74 27.88 -21.23
N LEU A 91 37.68 27.35 -20.44
CA LEU A 91 37.49 27.07 -19.02
C LEU A 91 37.90 28.28 -18.17
N ARG A 92 37.12 28.56 -17.12
CA ARG A 92 37.32 29.71 -16.22
C ARG A 92 37.39 29.26 -14.77
N VAL A 93 38.38 29.78 -14.05
CA VAL A 93 38.53 29.60 -12.60
C VAL A 93 38.20 30.93 -11.93
N GLY A 94 37.09 30.93 -11.18
CA GLY A 94 36.63 32.06 -10.38
C GLY A 94 37.29 32.09 -8.99
N PRO A 95 36.87 33.02 -8.12
CA PRO A 95 37.42 33.14 -6.78
C PRO A 95 37.07 31.93 -5.90
N LEU A 96 37.91 31.71 -4.90
CA LEU A 96 37.62 30.85 -3.75
C LEU A 96 36.32 31.31 -3.07
N LEU A 97 35.37 30.40 -2.92
CA LEU A 97 34.16 30.58 -2.14
C LEU A 97 34.50 30.42 -0.65
N ASN A 98 33.81 31.17 0.20
CA ASN A 98 34.06 31.22 1.65
C ASN A 98 32.75 31.07 2.45
N THR A 99 31.65 30.74 1.79
CA THR A 99 30.36 30.42 2.43
C THR A 99 29.53 29.48 1.56
N ARG A 100 28.85 28.52 2.20
CA ARG A 100 27.81 27.67 1.60
C ARG A 100 26.69 28.45 0.89
N SER A 101 26.41 29.68 1.32
CA SER A 101 25.43 30.56 0.68
C SER A 101 25.92 31.17 -0.64
N ALA A 102 27.23 31.23 -0.89
CA ALA A 102 27.78 31.59 -2.19
C ALA A 102 27.67 30.43 -3.20
N VAL A 103 27.82 29.18 -2.73
CA VAL A 103 27.53 27.97 -3.50
C VAL A 103 26.05 27.98 -3.93
N ASP A 104 25.11 28.20 -3.00
CA ASP A 104 23.67 28.32 -3.32
C ASP A 104 23.40 29.39 -4.40
N GLY A 105 24.04 30.56 -4.29
CA GLY A 105 23.81 31.69 -5.19
C GLY A 105 24.27 31.45 -6.63
N ILE A 106 25.36 30.69 -6.80
CA ILE A 106 25.84 30.25 -8.12
C ILE A 106 24.94 29.14 -8.68
N ALA A 107 24.61 28.13 -7.87
CA ALA A 107 23.79 26.99 -8.30
C ALA A 107 22.37 27.39 -8.74
N GLN A 108 21.82 28.48 -8.20
CA GLN A 108 20.53 29.03 -8.64
C GLN A 108 20.58 29.77 -9.98
N HIS A 109 21.77 30.24 -10.41
CA HIS A 109 21.95 31.10 -11.58
C HIS A 109 23.22 30.75 -12.37
N PRO A 110 23.47 29.48 -12.76
CA PRO A 110 24.75 29.11 -13.34
C PRO A 110 24.98 29.78 -14.71
N ASN A 111 23.88 30.02 -15.45
CA ASN A 111 23.86 30.59 -16.79
C ASN A 111 23.74 32.11 -16.85
N ASP A 112 23.93 32.80 -15.72
CA ASP A 112 24.06 34.26 -15.71
C ASP A 112 25.41 34.69 -16.33
N LEU A 113 25.38 35.69 -17.22
CA LEU A 113 26.55 36.25 -17.90
C LEU A 113 27.16 37.46 -17.17
N ARG A 114 26.63 37.87 -16.01
CA ARG A 114 27.01 39.14 -15.32
C ARG A 114 27.72 38.96 -14.00
N GLY A 115 27.62 37.81 -13.35
CA GLY A 115 28.39 37.46 -12.15
C GLY A 115 29.89 37.39 -12.42
N GLY A 116 30.68 37.32 -11.35
CA GLY A 116 32.12 37.12 -11.47
C GLY A 116 32.43 35.70 -11.94
N THR A 117 32.83 35.55 -13.20
CA THR A 117 33.08 34.24 -13.84
C THR A 117 34.55 33.79 -13.82
N GLY A 118 35.45 34.64 -13.31
CA GLY A 118 36.90 34.36 -13.32
C GLY A 118 37.58 34.69 -14.65
N ASP A 119 38.92 34.72 -14.60
CA ASP A 119 39.73 34.77 -15.80
C ASP A 119 39.74 33.41 -16.51
N GLU A 120 40.07 33.42 -17.79
CA GLU A 120 40.13 32.22 -18.63
C GLU A 120 41.53 31.61 -18.53
N LEU A 121 41.63 30.28 -18.46
CA LEU A 121 42.92 29.57 -18.35
C LEU A 121 43.83 29.69 -19.60
N GLY A 122 43.38 30.45 -20.61
CA GLY A 122 44.15 30.87 -21.77
C GLY A 122 44.07 29.92 -22.96
N ASP A 123 44.51 30.41 -24.12
CA ASP A 123 44.40 29.78 -25.45
C ASP A 123 44.77 28.30 -25.56
N LYS A 124 45.61 27.77 -24.65
CA LYS A 124 46.03 26.36 -24.56
C LYS A 124 44.86 25.44 -24.19
N TYR A 125 43.93 25.90 -23.36
CA TYR A 125 42.84 25.14 -22.76
C TYR A 125 41.48 25.59 -23.32
N THR A 126 41.41 25.66 -24.65
CA THR A 126 40.21 26.09 -25.39
C THR A 126 39.94 25.18 -26.59
N GLU A 127 38.68 24.85 -26.84
CA GLU A 127 38.26 24.13 -28.04
C GLU A 127 37.61 25.08 -29.05
N LYS A 128 38.08 25.05 -30.31
CA LYS A 128 37.87 26.14 -31.28
C LYS A 128 36.99 25.71 -32.46
N PHE A 129 35.82 26.33 -32.55
CA PHE A 129 34.79 26.05 -33.55
C PHE A 129 34.80 27.12 -34.65
N SER A 130 35.01 26.70 -35.90
CA SER A 130 35.03 27.63 -37.05
C SER A 130 33.73 28.46 -37.16
N LYS A 131 32.60 27.84 -36.79
CA LYS A 131 31.26 28.43 -36.69
C LYS A 131 30.41 27.63 -35.70
N LEU A 132 29.40 28.25 -35.10
CA LEU A 132 28.28 27.57 -34.45
C LEU A 132 26.99 27.95 -35.18
N VAL A 133 26.33 26.98 -35.82
CA VAL A 133 25.12 27.19 -36.63
C VAL A 133 23.88 27.18 -35.71
N PRO A 134 22.89 28.09 -35.88
CA PRO A 134 21.67 28.10 -35.08
C PRO A 134 20.97 26.75 -35.02
N GLY A 135 20.63 26.30 -33.82
CA GLY A 135 19.95 25.02 -33.55
C GLY A 135 20.80 23.76 -33.76
N VAL A 136 22.09 23.89 -34.09
CA VAL A 136 23.03 22.76 -34.16
C VAL A 136 23.76 22.64 -32.83
N ALA A 137 23.83 21.42 -32.31
CA ALA A 137 24.66 21.06 -31.17
C ALA A 137 26.06 20.66 -31.64
N GLU A 138 27.09 21.20 -31.00
CA GLU A 138 28.49 20.82 -31.19
C GLU A 138 29.04 20.38 -29.81
N HIS A 139 29.90 19.36 -29.78
CA HIS A 139 30.47 18.83 -28.52
C HIS A 139 31.88 19.34 -28.29
N PHE A 140 32.31 19.41 -27.02
CA PHE A 140 33.68 19.75 -26.63
C PHE A 140 34.23 18.78 -25.57
N SER A 141 35.56 18.67 -25.51
CA SER A 141 36.29 18.00 -24.42
C SER A 141 37.65 18.66 -24.20
N ILE A 142 37.81 19.30 -23.04
CA ILE A 142 39.03 20.01 -22.65
C ILE A 142 39.64 19.31 -21.44
N SER A 143 40.92 18.94 -21.51
CA SER A 143 41.70 18.36 -20.42
C SER A 143 42.78 19.32 -19.95
N VAL A 144 42.89 19.53 -18.64
CA VAL A 144 43.83 20.43 -17.98
C VAL A 144 44.50 19.70 -16.81
N PRO A 145 45.84 19.65 -16.72
CA PRO A 145 46.54 19.24 -15.51
C PRO A 145 46.12 20.10 -14.31
N ALA A 146 45.93 19.51 -13.13
CA ALA A 146 45.40 20.22 -11.97
C ALA A 146 46.35 21.31 -11.43
N ASP A 147 47.67 21.13 -11.59
CA ASP A 147 48.70 22.11 -11.26
C ASP A 147 48.61 23.38 -12.14
N GLU A 148 48.27 23.24 -13.42
CA GLU A 148 48.05 24.38 -14.34
C GLU A 148 46.71 25.12 -14.13
N LEU A 149 45.96 24.80 -13.07
CA LEU A 149 44.80 25.58 -12.59
C LEU A 149 45.18 26.70 -11.60
N ASP A 150 46.42 26.75 -11.10
CA ASP A 150 46.96 27.75 -10.14
C ASP A 150 46.11 27.91 -8.85
N LEU A 151 45.59 26.79 -8.32
CA LEU A 151 44.68 26.74 -7.17
C LEU A 151 45.41 26.90 -5.82
N GLY A 152 45.57 28.14 -5.37
CA GLY A 152 46.43 28.47 -4.23
C GLY A 152 46.02 28.03 -2.81
N LYS A 153 44.77 27.62 -2.53
CA LYS A 153 44.33 27.15 -1.19
C LYS A 153 43.22 26.13 -1.28
N ASP A 154 43.20 25.17 -0.36
CA ASP A 154 42.07 24.26 -0.17
C ASP A 154 40.74 24.99 0.10
N GLY A 155 39.64 24.43 -0.42
CA GLY A 155 38.29 24.97 -0.37
C GLY A 155 37.58 24.85 -1.73
N VAL A 156 36.43 25.51 -1.89
CA VAL A 156 35.66 25.43 -3.14
C VAL A 156 35.94 26.62 -4.03
N TYR A 157 36.35 26.38 -5.27
CA TYR A 157 36.43 27.41 -6.30
C TYR A 157 35.13 27.48 -7.11
N SER A 158 34.74 28.68 -7.52
CA SER A 158 33.76 28.84 -8.60
C SER A 158 34.40 28.38 -9.91
N PHE A 159 33.74 27.52 -10.67
CA PHE A 159 34.21 27.05 -11.97
C PHE A 159 33.19 27.39 -13.06
N GLY A 160 33.63 27.47 -14.32
CA GLY A 160 32.69 27.70 -15.42
C GLY A 160 33.26 27.39 -16.80
N VAL A 161 32.36 26.97 -17.69
CA VAL A 161 32.65 26.71 -19.09
C VAL A 161 31.97 27.80 -19.92
N SER A 162 32.76 28.68 -20.53
CA SER A 162 32.24 29.81 -21.33
C SER A 162 32.41 29.58 -22.83
N VAL A 163 31.40 29.98 -23.62
CA VAL A 163 31.52 30.14 -25.07
C VAL A 163 31.69 31.61 -25.42
N SER A 164 32.76 31.91 -26.14
CA SER A 164 33.03 33.23 -26.72
C SER A 164 33.04 33.18 -28.25
N GLY A 165 32.69 34.30 -28.90
CA GLY A 165 32.71 34.41 -30.36
C GLY A 165 32.04 35.67 -30.93
N LYS A 166 31.79 35.66 -32.26
CA LYS A 166 31.38 36.84 -33.05
C LYS A 166 30.14 36.57 -33.89
N THR A 167 29.18 37.50 -33.91
CA THR A 167 27.98 37.44 -34.78
C THR A 167 28.00 38.54 -35.84
N SER A 168 27.12 38.49 -36.84
CA SER A 168 27.05 39.54 -37.86
C SER A 168 26.48 40.86 -37.33
N ALA A 169 25.69 40.83 -36.24
CA ALA A 169 25.29 42.01 -35.48
C ALA A 169 26.42 42.56 -34.59
N ARG A 170 27.38 41.72 -34.16
CA ARG A 170 28.46 42.07 -33.22
C ARG A 170 29.80 41.47 -33.67
N PRO A 171 30.55 42.16 -34.56
CA PRO A 171 31.77 41.62 -35.17
C PRO A 171 33.02 41.64 -34.27
N TRP A 172 32.88 41.97 -32.98
CA TRP A 172 33.92 41.85 -31.96
C TRP A 172 33.69 40.61 -31.10
N ASP A 173 34.76 40.10 -30.48
CA ASP A 173 34.69 38.91 -29.64
C ASP A 173 33.99 39.21 -28.31
N GLN A 174 33.13 38.31 -27.85
CA GLN A 174 32.45 38.41 -26.56
C GLN A 174 32.00 37.04 -26.06
N MET A 175 31.80 36.91 -24.74
CA MET A 175 31.12 35.76 -24.15
C MET A 175 29.63 35.77 -24.54
N LEU A 176 29.15 34.67 -25.12
CA LEU A 176 27.79 34.47 -25.63
C LEU A 176 26.98 33.45 -24.81
N GLY A 177 27.68 32.63 -24.03
CA GLY A 177 27.14 31.61 -23.13
C GLY A 177 28.15 31.26 -22.03
N ILE A 178 27.65 30.81 -20.90
CA ILE A 178 28.42 30.16 -19.84
C ILE A 178 27.52 29.15 -19.13
N GLU A 179 28.07 28.05 -18.65
CA GLU A 179 27.49 27.19 -17.61
C GLU A 179 28.47 27.18 -16.42
N ARG A 180 27.99 27.51 -15.21
CA ARG A 180 28.81 27.62 -14.00
C ARG A 180 28.55 26.47 -13.03
N THR A 181 29.62 26.02 -12.40
CA THR A 181 29.61 24.94 -11.42
C THR A 181 30.68 25.20 -10.35
N PHE A 182 31.10 24.17 -9.65
CA PHE A 182 32.10 24.23 -8.60
C PHE A 182 33.31 23.37 -8.93
N LEU A 183 34.44 23.70 -8.31
CA LEU A 183 35.61 22.84 -8.25
C LEU A 183 36.02 22.70 -6.78
N PRO A 184 35.65 21.60 -6.12
CA PRO A 184 36.13 21.27 -4.78
C PRO A 184 37.61 20.93 -4.85
N TRP A 185 38.45 21.69 -4.14
CA TRP A 185 39.90 21.52 -4.12
C TRP A 185 40.38 21.20 -2.70
N GLN A 186 41.05 20.06 -2.54
CA GLN A 186 41.63 19.63 -1.28
C GLN A 186 42.92 18.86 -1.58
N SER A 187 43.99 19.64 -1.80
CA SER A 187 45.31 19.23 -2.29
C SER A 187 45.90 18.03 -1.54
N SER A 188 45.78 18.05 -0.21
CA SER A 188 46.23 16.98 0.69
C SER A 188 45.15 16.61 1.72
N GLU A 189 45.37 15.56 2.50
CA GLU A 189 44.46 15.13 3.57
C GLU A 189 44.19 16.28 4.57
N ALA A 190 42.91 16.62 4.80
CA ALA A 190 42.53 17.73 5.66
C ALA A 190 42.77 17.42 7.15
N ASP A 191 43.43 18.35 7.88
CA ASP A 191 43.74 18.25 9.33
C ASP A 191 42.54 17.79 10.17
N THR A 192 41.37 18.35 9.86
CA THR A 192 40.08 17.98 10.45
C THR A 192 39.13 17.51 9.35
N LYS A 193 38.70 16.24 9.42
CA LYS A 193 37.66 15.67 8.55
C LYS A 193 36.29 15.65 9.21
N SER A 194 35.25 15.98 8.45
CA SER A 194 33.86 15.80 8.89
C SER A 194 33.44 14.35 8.73
N ARG A 195 32.81 13.79 9.78
CA ARG A 195 32.23 12.45 9.74
C ARG A 195 30.87 12.54 9.06
N THR A 196 30.64 11.82 7.96
CA THR A 196 29.42 11.94 7.17
C THR A 196 28.66 10.62 7.13
N THR A 197 27.38 10.65 7.49
CA THR A 197 26.41 9.58 7.22
C THR A 197 25.54 9.97 6.04
N VAL A 198 25.42 9.08 5.04
CA VAL A 198 24.41 9.22 3.99
C VAL A 198 23.38 8.10 4.14
N MET A 199 22.11 8.48 4.28
CA MET A 199 20.98 7.54 4.31
C MET A 199 20.64 7.09 2.88
N TRP A 200 20.48 5.79 2.68
CA TRP A 200 20.24 5.19 1.36
C TRP A 200 18.89 4.44 1.35
N PRO A 201 17.81 5.04 0.82
CA PRO A 201 16.46 4.55 1.04
C PRO A 201 16.00 3.47 0.04
N LEU A 202 15.69 2.28 0.55
CA LEU A 202 14.94 1.23 -0.18
C LEU A 202 13.49 1.21 0.31
N ILE A 203 12.67 2.05 -0.33
CA ILE A 203 11.26 2.27 -0.03
C ILE A 203 10.49 2.20 -1.35
N SER A 204 9.29 1.62 -1.37
CA SER A 204 8.39 1.57 -2.52
C SER A 204 6.98 2.06 -2.15
N SER A 205 6.07 2.11 -3.11
CA SER A 205 4.63 2.23 -2.85
C SER A 205 4.03 0.93 -2.31
N VAL A 206 2.85 1.00 -1.71
CA VAL A 206 2.06 -0.18 -1.33
C VAL A 206 1.54 -0.90 -2.58
N HIS A 207 2.06 -2.10 -2.88
CA HIS A 207 1.57 -2.96 -3.96
C HIS A 207 0.68 -4.12 -3.47
N MET A 208 0.90 -4.65 -2.26
CA MET A 208 0.22 -5.86 -1.76
C MET A 208 -1.09 -5.54 -1.02
N THR A 209 -2.13 -6.35 -1.24
CA THR A 209 -3.47 -6.19 -0.62
C THR A 209 -3.63 -7.03 0.65
N ALA A 210 -4.81 -6.98 1.29
CA ALA A 210 -5.23 -7.97 2.29
C ALA A 210 -5.66 -9.33 1.69
N ARG A 211 -5.87 -9.41 0.36
CA ARG A 211 -6.46 -10.58 -0.29
C ARG A 211 -5.46 -11.73 -0.39
N THR A 212 -5.93 -12.94 -0.13
CA THR A 212 -5.18 -14.18 -0.31
C THR A 212 -5.88 -15.10 -1.31
N GLY A 213 -5.10 -15.87 -2.06
CA GLY A 213 -5.60 -16.84 -3.04
C GLY A 213 -6.27 -18.05 -2.39
N ALA A 214 -7.19 -18.69 -3.13
CA ALA A 214 -7.93 -19.84 -2.64
C ALA A 214 -7.03 -21.04 -2.30
N GLY A 215 -7.41 -21.77 -1.25
CA GLY A 215 -6.70 -22.95 -0.75
C GLY A 215 -5.90 -22.69 0.53
N GLU A 216 -5.17 -23.70 0.99
CA GLU A 216 -4.44 -23.68 2.27
C GLU A 216 -3.23 -22.72 2.23
N ARG A 217 -2.55 -22.62 1.09
CA ARG A 217 -1.32 -21.81 0.93
C ARG A 217 -1.52 -20.29 0.95
N GLN A 218 -2.75 -19.80 0.88
CA GLN A 218 -3.10 -18.37 0.96
C GLN A 218 -2.19 -17.41 0.16
N THR A 219 -1.88 -17.79 -1.08
CA THR A 219 -0.97 -17.05 -1.98
C THR A 219 -1.32 -15.54 -2.03
N PRO A 220 -0.42 -14.63 -1.62
CA PRO A 220 -0.75 -13.20 -1.53
C PRO A 220 -1.15 -12.56 -2.85
N VAL A 221 -2.05 -11.57 -2.79
CA VAL A 221 -2.57 -10.86 -3.96
C VAL A 221 -2.08 -9.40 -3.99
N PHE A 222 -1.54 -9.01 -5.12
CA PHE A 222 -1.03 -7.68 -5.43
C PHE A 222 -2.04 -6.89 -6.26
N GLN A 223 -2.00 -5.56 -6.16
CA GLN A 223 -2.78 -4.64 -6.98
C GLN A 223 -2.31 -4.65 -8.46
N ASP A 224 -0.99 -4.78 -8.66
CA ASP A 224 -0.31 -4.64 -9.94
C ASP A 224 1.01 -5.46 -9.97
N ASP A 225 1.70 -5.41 -11.12
CA ASP A 225 3.05 -5.94 -11.34
C ASP A 225 4.11 -4.82 -11.38
N GLU A 226 3.81 -3.58 -10.93
CA GLU A 226 4.74 -2.45 -11.07
C GLU A 226 6.02 -2.66 -10.24
N LEU A 227 5.91 -3.26 -9.05
CA LEU A 227 7.08 -3.61 -8.22
C LEU A 227 8.09 -4.46 -8.98
N ALA A 228 7.64 -5.39 -9.84
CA ALA A 228 8.52 -6.23 -10.65
C ALA A 228 9.42 -5.39 -11.57
N LYS A 229 8.93 -4.27 -12.09
CA LYS A 229 9.69 -3.35 -12.94
C LYS A 229 10.72 -2.53 -12.14
N GLU A 230 10.48 -2.30 -10.85
CA GLU A 230 11.41 -1.58 -9.99
C GLU A 230 12.60 -2.44 -9.58
N ILE A 231 12.39 -3.75 -9.36
CA ILE A 231 13.44 -4.72 -8.98
C ILE A 231 14.08 -5.46 -10.17
N ALA A 232 13.51 -5.35 -11.38
CA ALA A 232 14.12 -5.87 -12.61
C ALA A 232 15.41 -5.12 -12.99
N PRO A 233 16.31 -5.71 -13.78
CA PRO A 233 17.54 -5.05 -14.24
C PRO A 233 17.26 -3.68 -14.91
N GLY A 234 17.96 -2.65 -14.46
CA GLY A 234 17.72 -1.26 -14.89
C GLY A 234 16.54 -0.56 -14.17
N GLY A 235 15.75 -1.28 -13.38
CA GLY A 235 14.71 -0.74 -12.51
C GLY A 235 15.26 0.09 -11.35
N ARG A 236 14.41 0.92 -10.74
CA ARG A 236 14.77 1.90 -9.70
C ARG A 236 15.40 1.25 -8.46
N LEU A 237 14.79 0.18 -7.94
CA LEU A 237 15.25 -0.54 -6.75
C LEU A 237 16.39 -1.51 -7.05
N ALA A 238 16.49 -2.02 -8.28
CA ALA A 238 17.69 -2.73 -8.75
C ALA A 238 18.91 -1.79 -8.74
N GLN A 239 18.82 -0.63 -9.40
CA GLN A 239 19.92 0.33 -9.42
C GLN A 239 20.29 0.86 -8.02
N MET A 240 19.31 1.11 -7.15
CA MET A 240 19.60 1.47 -5.74
C MET A 240 20.34 0.36 -4.99
N MET A 241 20.00 -0.90 -5.20
CA MET A 241 20.69 -2.05 -4.59
C MET A 241 22.12 -2.20 -5.15
N ASP A 242 22.27 -2.16 -6.48
CA ASP A 242 23.56 -2.33 -7.16
C ASP A 242 24.54 -1.21 -6.80
N LEU A 243 24.10 0.05 -6.85
CA LEU A 243 24.94 1.20 -6.53
C LEU A 243 25.30 1.26 -5.03
N GLY A 244 24.35 0.98 -4.12
CA GLY A 244 24.60 1.01 -2.67
C GLY A 244 25.56 -0.08 -2.17
N ARG A 245 25.81 -1.12 -2.98
CA ARG A 245 26.74 -2.22 -2.67
C ARG A 245 28.16 -1.71 -2.39
N ASP A 246 28.64 -0.73 -3.14
CA ASP A 246 30.02 -0.25 -3.07
C ASP A 246 30.19 1.06 -2.24
N LEU A 247 29.12 1.54 -1.60
CA LEU A 247 29.10 2.79 -0.82
C LEU A 247 29.02 2.55 0.69
N ASP A 248 29.66 3.42 1.48
CA ASP A 248 29.59 3.45 2.95
C ASP A 248 28.34 4.21 3.42
N VAL A 249 27.17 3.61 3.19
CA VAL A 249 25.85 4.20 3.48
C VAL A 249 25.13 3.49 4.62
N ALA A 250 24.25 4.23 5.31
CA ALA A 250 23.25 3.65 6.20
C ALA A 250 22.03 3.25 5.36
N TRP A 251 21.77 1.95 5.21
CA TRP A 251 20.60 1.48 4.46
C TRP A 251 19.32 1.77 5.25
N VAL A 252 18.35 2.43 4.63
CA VAL A 252 17.06 2.76 5.26
C VAL A 252 15.97 2.02 4.50
N ILE A 253 15.45 0.93 5.08
CA ILE A 253 14.60 -0.02 4.36
C ILE A 253 13.18 0.00 4.92
N ASP A 254 12.19 0.05 4.05
CA ASP A 254 10.79 -0.28 4.40
C ASP A 254 10.61 -1.81 4.43
N PRO A 255 10.23 -2.41 5.58
CA PRO A 255 9.95 -3.83 5.66
C PRO A 255 8.80 -4.33 4.76
N ASP A 256 7.86 -3.48 4.34
CA ASP A 256 6.80 -3.91 3.40
C ASP A 256 7.35 -4.19 2.00
N LEU A 257 8.38 -3.47 1.56
CA LEU A 257 9.12 -3.81 0.34
C LEU A 257 9.74 -5.21 0.46
N LEU A 258 10.36 -5.54 1.60
CA LEU A 258 10.94 -6.87 1.81
C LEU A 258 9.86 -7.97 1.83
N ALA A 259 8.75 -7.75 2.53
CA ALA A 259 7.63 -8.70 2.57
C ALA A 259 6.96 -8.87 1.20
N ALA A 260 6.87 -7.80 0.39
CA ALA A 260 6.34 -7.86 -0.96
C ALA A 260 7.27 -8.63 -1.91
N VAL A 261 8.58 -8.37 -1.91
CA VAL A 261 9.50 -9.10 -2.79
C VAL A 261 9.67 -10.57 -2.35
N ASP A 262 9.62 -10.87 -1.04
CA ASP A 262 9.60 -12.27 -0.56
C ASP A 262 8.31 -13.01 -0.99
N ALA A 263 7.14 -12.36 -0.89
CA ALA A 263 5.90 -12.90 -1.43
C ALA A 263 5.98 -13.12 -2.96
N MET A 264 6.63 -12.23 -3.70
CA MET A 264 6.88 -12.42 -5.13
C MET A 264 7.81 -13.62 -5.41
N ALA A 265 8.90 -13.76 -4.64
CA ALA A 265 9.86 -14.85 -4.78
C ALA A 265 9.24 -16.23 -4.50
N ASN A 266 8.39 -16.32 -3.46
CA ASN A 266 7.69 -17.56 -3.09
C ASN A 266 6.45 -17.86 -3.93
N GLY A 267 5.97 -16.88 -4.70
CA GLY A 267 4.85 -17.01 -5.63
C GLY A 267 3.62 -16.23 -5.16
N TYR A 268 3.06 -15.43 -6.07
CA TYR A 268 2.03 -14.42 -5.79
C TYR A 268 0.93 -14.42 -6.88
N ARG A 269 -0.10 -13.61 -6.66
CA ARG A 269 -1.17 -13.33 -7.64
C ARG A 269 -1.34 -11.84 -7.86
N VAL A 270 -1.90 -11.45 -9.00
CA VAL A 270 -2.13 -10.04 -9.37
C VAL A 270 -3.61 -9.83 -9.70
N GLN A 271 -4.22 -8.85 -9.04
CA GLN A 271 -5.61 -8.45 -9.25
C GLN A 271 -5.84 -7.95 -10.67
N GLN A 272 -6.99 -8.29 -11.25
CA GLN A 272 -7.40 -7.86 -12.58
C GLN A 272 -8.58 -6.88 -12.47
N SER A 273 -8.82 -6.10 -13.52
CA SER A 273 -9.87 -5.06 -13.54
C SER A 273 -11.31 -5.61 -13.53
N ASP A 274 -11.49 -6.92 -13.75
CA ASP A 274 -12.76 -7.63 -13.58
C ASP A 274 -12.95 -8.23 -12.16
N GLY A 275 -12.02 -7.98 -11.24
CA GLY A 275 -12.01 -8.49 -9.86
C GLY A 275 -11.40 -9.89 -9.71
N SER A 276 -11.05 -10.56 -10.82
CA SER A 276 -10.33 -11.83 -10.82
C SER A 276 -8.86 -11.64 -10.42
N THR A 277 -8.09 -12.74 -10.41
CA THR A 277 -6.64 -12.69 -10.15
C THR A 277 -5.91 -13.64 -11.08
N ASN A 278 -4.80 -13.19 -11.67
CA ASN A 278 -3.86 -14.03 -12.40
C ASN A 278 -2.70 -14.47 -11.49
N ALA A 279 -1.97 -15.52 -11.85
CA ALA A 279 -0.74 -15.88 -11.16
C ALA A 279 0.41 -14.98 -11.65
N GLY A 280 1.27 -14.52 -10.74
CA GLY A 280 2.46 -13.73 -11.08
C GLY A 280 3.43 -14.53 -11.96
N SER A 281 4.07 -13.84 -12.93
CA SER A 281 4.91 -14.50 -13.93
C SER A 281 6.10 -15.24 -13.29
N ARG A 282 6.61 -16.30 -13.94
CA ARG A 282 7.78 -17.01 -13.41
C ARG A 282 9.04 -16.14 -13.46
N GLU A 283 9.16 -15.31 -14.49
CA GLU A 283 10.22 -14.32 -14.65
C GLU A 283 10.25 -13.35 -13.46
N ASN A 284 9.10 -12.81 -13.05
CA ASN A 284 8.99 -11.90 -11.91
C ASN A 284 9.36 -12.59 -10.57
N GLN A 285 9.01 -13.88 -10.40
CA GLN A 285 9.43 -14.68 -9.23
C GLN A 285 10.95 -14.89 -9.17
N ASP A 286 11.60 -15.08 -10.33
CA ASP A 286 13.04 -15.37 -10.39
C ASP A 286 13.87 -14.07 -10.31
N VAL A 287 13.37 -12.96 -10.86
CA VAL A 287 13.89 -11.60 -10.60
C VAL A 287 13.80 -11.25 -9.11
N ALA A 288 12.68 -11.53 -8.44
CA ALA A 288 12.50 -11.27 -7.01
C ALA A 288 13.55 -12.00 -6.14
N LYS A 289 13.87 -13.26 -6.48
CA LYS A 289 14.94 -14.02 -5.81
C LYS A 289 16.32 -13.42 -6.05
N GLN A 290 16.61 -13.01 -7.29
CA GLN A 290 17.88 -12.39 -7.65
C GLN A 290 18.10 -11.08 -6.90
N TRP A 291 17.07 -10.23 -6.82
CA TRP A 291 17.13 -8.97 -6.07
C TRP A 291 17.28 -9.19 -4.55
N LEU A 292 16.55 -10.14 -3.96
CA LEU A 292 16.70 -10.45 -2.53
C LEU A 292 18.09 -10.99 -2.19
N ALA A 293 18.64 -11.89 -3.00
CA ALA A 293 20.02 -12.36 -2.83
C ALA A 293 21.04 -11.22 -2.99
N GLY A 294 20.86 -10.38 -4.02
CA GLY A 294 21.70 -9.21 -4.27
C GLY A 294 21.65 -8.19 -3.12
N LEU A 295 20.50 -8.04 -2.44
CA LEU A 295 20.34 -7.15 -1.29
C LEU A 295 20.94 -7.76 -0.02
N GLN A 296 20.74 -9.07 0.23
CA GLN A 296 21.38 -9.81 1.32
C GLN A 296 22.91 -9.66 1.28
N GLU A 297 23.51 -9.74 0.09
CA GLU A 297 24.94 -9.45 -0.11
C GLU A 297 25.28 -7.97 0.17
N ALA A 298 24.50 -7.02 -0.37
CA ALA A 298 24.80 -5.59 -0.31
C ALA A 298 24.70 -4.98 1.11
N VAL A 299 23.87 -5.55 2.00
CA VAL A 299 23.76 -5.13 3.41
C VAL A 299 24.68 -5.89 4.36
N ALA A 300 25.40 -6.92 3.90
CA ALA A 300 26.19 -7.79 4.77
C ALA A 300 27.29 -7.00 5.51
N GLY A 301 27.19 -6.94 6.84
CA GLY A 301 28.13 -6.20 7.70
C GLY A 301 27.94 -4.68 7.73
N LYS A 302 26.97 -4.13 6.99
CA LYS A 302 26.62 -2.69 7.00
C LYS A 302 25.49 -2.39 8.00
N GLU A 303 25.27 -1.11 8.30
CA GLU A 303 24.13 -0.69 9.12
C GLU A 303 22.84 -0.73 8.30
N VAL A 304 21.83 -1.44 8.83
CA VAL A 304 20.45 -1.42 8.32
C VAL A 304 19.54 -0.77 9.36
N VAL A 305 18.91 0.32 8.96
CA VAL A 305 17.85 1.01 9.69
C VAL A 305 16.52 0.55 9.09
N ALA A 306 15.67 -0.06 9.91
CA ALA A 306 14.35 -0.49 9.51
C ALA A 306 13.32 0.57 9.88
N LEU A 307 12.56 1.05 8.91
CA LEU A 307 11.36 1.85 9.16
C LEU A 307 10.27 0.96 9.77
N PRO A 308 9.26 1.51 10.46
CA PRO A 308 8.07 0.75 10.80
C PRO A 308 7.39 0.24 9.52
N PHE A 309 6.81 -0.95 9.57
CA PHE A 309 6.27 -1.67 8.42
C PHE A 309 5.29 -0.83 7.58
N ALA A 310 5.55 -0.74 6.26
CA ALA A 310 4.81 0.05 5.28
C ALA A 310 4.89 1.58 5.45
N ASP A 311 5.89 2.06 6.22
CA ASP A 311 6.20 3.46 6.48
C ASP A 311 4.97 4.32 6.87
N PRO A 312 4.35 4.11 8.05
CA PRO A 312 3.14 4.81 8.46
C PRO A 312 3.35 6.32 8.64
N ASP A 313 2.39 7.12 8.17
CA ASP A 313 2.53 8.57 8.09
C ASP A 313 2.45 9.27 9.46
N LEU A 314 3.60 9.43 10.09
CA LEU A 314 3.77 10.03 11.43
C LEU A 314 3.10 11.40 11.60
N ALA A 315 3.07 12.23 10.55
CA ALA A 315 2.48 13.56 10.61
C ALA A 315 0.96 13.53 10.48
N SER A 316 0.42 12.66 9.64
CA SER A 316 -1.03 12.42 9.56
C SER A 316 -1.55 11.78 10.84
N LEU A 317 -0.83 10.79 11.38
CA LEU A 317 -1.11 10.23 12.71
C LEU A 317 -1.10 11.32 13.79
N ALA A 318 -0.09 12.19 13.81
CA ALA A 318 0.02 13.26 14.79
C ALA A 318 -1.10 14.33 14.66
N HIS A 319 -1.36 14.84 13.47
CA HIS A 319 -2.31 15.93 13.24
C HIS A 319 -3.79 15.48 13.22
N THR A 320 -4.10 14.26 12.78
CA THR A 320 -5.49 13.78 12.63
C THR A 320 -5.74 12.42 13.30
N GLY A 321 -4.84 11.45 13.14
CA GLY A 321 -5.03 10.06 13.61
C GLY A 321 -5.14 9.93 15.13
N THR A 322 -4.38 10.69 15.92
CA THR A 322 -4.47 10.67 17.40
C THR A 322 -5.82 11.14 17.97
N SER A 323 -6.74 11.64 17.12
CA SER A 323 -8.12 11.96 17.50
C SER A 323 -9.11 10.80 17.30
N VAL A 324 -8.62 9.64 16.87
CA VAL A 324 -9.35 8.38 16.67
C VAL A 324 -8.75 7.32 17.61
N THR A 325 -9.59 6.50 18.24
CA THR A 325 -9.16 5.42 19.14
C THR A 325 -8.41 4.34 18.36
N GLY A 326 -7.48 3.62 19.00
CA GLY A 326 -6.73 2.52 18.38
C GLY A 326 -5.57 2.95 17.49
N SER A 327 -5.71 4.02 16.69
CA SER A 327 -4.77 4.36 15.59
C SER A 327 -3.28 4.46 15.97
N LEU A 328 -2.94 4.67 17.25
CA LEU A 328 -1.56 4.74 17.73
C LEU A 328 -0.94 3.36 18.03
N SER A 329 -1.72 2.31 18.31
CA SER A 329 -1.16 0.96 18.55
C SER A 329 -0.55 0.38 17.28
N HIS A 330 -1.24 0.54 16.14
CA HIS A 330 -0.77 0.08 14.84
C HIS A 330 0.62 0.61 14.47
N LEU A 331 1.00 1.82 14.91
CA LEU A 331 2.35 2.34 14.70
C LEU A 331 3.40 1.56 15.49
N LYS A 332 3.09 1.13 16.73
CA LYS A 332 3.96 0.20 17.47
C LYS A 332 3.96 -1.19 16.82
N ASP A 333 2.80 -1.70 16.42
CA ASP A 333 2.70 -3.03 15.80
C ASP A 333 3.53 -3.09 14.50
N ALA A 334 3.51 -2.01 13.71
CA ALA A 334 4.38 -1.83 12.54
C ALA A 334 5.87 -1.83 12.89
N THR A 335 6.29 -1.25 14.02
CA THR A 335 7.69 -1.27 14.49
C THR A 335 8.13 -2.66 14.98
N ASP A 336 7.24 -3.39 15.69
CA ASP A 336 7.54 -4.74 16.17
C ASP A 336 7.65 -5.74 15.00
N VAL A 337 6.76 -5.63 14.00
CA VAL A 337 6.83 -6.41 12.75
C VAL A 337 8.08 -6.06 11.95
N ALA A 338 8.48 -4.79 11.87
CA ALA A 338 9.65 -4.34 11.11
C ALA A 338 10.93 -5.09 11.47
N ALA A 339 11.19 -5.23 12.79
CA ALA A 339 12.34 -5.95 13.30
C ALA A 339 12.33 -7.44 12.90
N LEU A 340 11.15 -8.07 12.93
CA LEU A 340 10.98 -9.47 12.57
C LEU A 340 11.16 -9.70 11.06
N THR A 341 10.55 -8.88 10.21
CA THR A 341 10.63 -9.02 8.75
C THR A 341 12.06 -8.85 8.25
N VAL A 342 12.77 -7.79 8.66
CA VAL A 342 14.16 -7.57 8.20
C VAL A 342 15.09 -8.69 8.68
N LYS A 343 14.94 -9.15 9.94
CA LYS A 343 15.73 -10.28 10.47
C LYS A 343 15.45 -11.60 9.74
N THR A 344 14.20 -11.81 9.31
CA THR A 344 13.79 -13.03 8.61
C THR A 344 14.25 -13.02 7.15
N VAL A 345 14.10 -11.90 6.44
CA VAL A 345 14.38 -11.79 4.99
C VAL A 345 15.84 -11.46 4.69
N LEU A 346 16.49 -10.59 5.47
CA LEU A 346 17.89 -10.16 5.22
C LEU A 346 18.92 -10.78 6.16
N HIS A 347 18.49 -11.57 7.15
CA HIS A 347 19.33 -12.28 8.14
C HIS A 347 20.27 -11.38 8.99
N VAL A 348 20.11 -10.05 8.91
CA VAL A 348 20.79 -9.06 9.76
C VAL A 348 19.89 -8.57 10.90
N THR A 349 20.47 -8.03 11.96
CA THR A 349 19.72 -7.35 13.02
C THR A 349 19.57 -5.87 12.66
N PRO A 350 18.35 -5.35 12.41
CA PRO A 350 18.15 -3.94 12.11
C PRO A 350 18.23 -3.06 13.35
N THR A 351 18.43 -1.76 13.12
CA THR A 351 18.15 -0.71 14.09
C THR A 351 16.76 -0.13 13.83
N THR A 352 15.89 -0.09 14.85
CA THR A 352 14.49 0.40 14.77
C THR A 352 14.20 1.62 15.65
N ASP A 353 15.21 2.17 16.34
CA ASP A 353 15.04 3.32 17.24
C ASP A 353 15.01 4.69 16.53
N PHE A 354 14.90 4.68 15.20
CA PHE A 354 14.79 5.85 14.31
C PHE A 354 13.40 6.00 13.70
N ALA A 355 12.77 7.15 13.91
CA ALA A 355 11.61 7.60 13.16
C ALA A 355 12.01 8.63 12.10
N TRP A 356 11.51 8.52 10.88
CA TRP A 356 11.82 9.46 9.79
C TRP A 356 10.56 10.09 9.19
N PRO A 357 10.07 11.21 9.76
CA PRO A 357 9.03 12.05 9.15
C PRO A 357 9.39 12.48 7.72
N VAL A 358 8.36 12.71 6.89
CA VAL A 358 8.52 13.14 5.49
C VAL A 358 9.23 14.49 5.42
N GLU A 359 10.22 14.61 4.53
CA GLU A 359 11.17 15.74 4.43
C GLU A 359 11.94 16.07 5.73
N GLY A 360 11.90 15.21 6.76
CA GLY A 360 12.40 15.56 8.10
C GLY A 360 11.62 16.72 8.75
N ALA A 361 10.36 16.94 8.33
CA ALA A 361 9.51 17.99 8.87
C ALA A 361 8.95 17.58 10.24
N VAL A 362 9.31 18.33 11.29
CA VAL A 362 9.00 18.00 12.69
C VAL A 362 8.17 19.08 13.39
N ASP A 363 7.38 18.64 14.37
CA ASP A 363 6.58 19.47 15.26
C ASP A 363 6.37 18.72 16.61
N PRO A 364 5.82 19.33 17.68
CA PRO A 364 5.76 18.68 19.00
C PRO A 364 4.78 17.50 19.06
N SER A 365 3.80 17.43 18.15
CA SER A 365 2.88 16.30 18.01
C SER A 365 3.52 15.13 17.24
N ILE A 366 4.28 15.43 16.19
CA ILE A 366 5.05 14.47 15.39
C ILE A 366 6.11 13.78 16.26
N ILE A 367 6.87 14.55 17.06
CA ILE A 367 7.84 14.00 18.01
C ILE A 367 7.15 13.09 19.05
N LYS A 368 5.97 13.48 19.55
CA LYS A 368 5.20 12.67 20.50
C LYS A 368 4.71 11.35 19.89
N VAL A 369 4.26 11.35 18.64
CA VAL A 369 3.85 10.12 17.94
C VAL A 369 5.05 9.21 17.67
N ALA A 370 6.15 9.73 17.12
CA ALA A 370 7.38 8.99 16.86
C ALA A 370 7.89 8.27 18.13
N THR A 371 8.04 9.02 19.22
CA THR A 371 8.53 8.49 20.50
C THR A 371 7.59 7.47 21.15
N SER A 372 6.26 7.61 20.97
CA SER A 372 5.30 6.65 21.52
C SER A 372 5.38 5.24 20.92
N ALA A 373 6.01 5.10 19.74
CA ALA A 373 6.27 3.81 19.10
C ALA A 373 7.66 3.23 19.42
N GLY A 374 8.44 3.85 20.31
CA GLY A 374 9.77 3.39 20.72
C GLY A 374 10.96 4.02 19.98
N ALA A 375 10.74 5.01 19.12
CA ALA A 375 11.82 5.72 18.45
C ALA A 375 12.38 6.86 19.32
N ASP A 376 13.51 6.60 19.99
CA ASP A 376 14.28 7.60 20.74
C ASP A 376 15.03 8.61 19.84
N ARG A 377 15.09 8.34 18.53
CA ARG A 377 15.73 9.21 17.53
C ARG A 377 14.73 9.61 16.46
N VAL A 378 14.73 10.89 16.08
CA VAL A 378 13.89 11.39 14.98
C VAL A 378 14.75 12.10 13.94
N ILE A 379 14.71 11.63 12.70
CA ILE A 379 15.38 12.29 11.58
C ILE A 379 14.62 13.58 11.23
N ALA A 380 15.28 14.72 11.41
CA ALA A 380 14.78 16.03 11.04
C ALA A 380 15.67 16.63 9.94
N ARG A 381 15.23 17.69 9.26
CA ARG A 381 16.04 18.41 8.26
C ARG A 381 16.27 19.86 8.68
N SER A 382 17.44 20.44 8.40
CA SER A 382 17.86 21.75 8.94
C SER A 382 17.06 22.96 8.42
N ASP A 383 16.22 22.77 7.40
CA ASP A 383 15.22 23.73 6.93
C ASP A 383 13.88 23.65 7.70
N SER A 384 13.64 22.56 8.44
CA SER A 384 12.56 22.43 9.42
C SER A 384 13.03 22.84 10.82
N LEU A 385 14.09 22.21 11.35
CA LEU A 385 14.69 22.55 12.64
C LEU A 385 15.82 23.58 12.46
N ARG A 386 15.43 24.84 12.18
CA ARG A 386 16.37 25.92 11.82
C ARG A 386 17.18 26.44 13.01
N GLU A 387 18.44 26.78 12.74
CA GLU A 387 19.35 27.37 13.73
C GLU A 387 18.94 28.79 14.13
N SER A 388 18.63 29.03 15.42
CA SER A 388 18.13 30.32 15.91
C SER A 388 19.21 31.28 16.40
N ALA A 389 20.44 30.79 16.63
CA ALA A 389 21.56 31.56 17.14
C ALA A 389 22.35 32.32 16.05
N GLY A 390 22.00 32.14 14.77
CA GLY A 390 22.72 32.78 13.64
C GLY A 390 24.11 32.18 13.41
N LEU A 391 24.27 30.86 13.60
CA LEU A 391 25.55 30.16 13.52
C LEU A 391 26.17 30.29 12.11
N PRO A 392 27.46 30.65 11.98
CA PRO A 392 28.13 30.77 10.69
C PRO A 392 28.61 29.42 10.11
N TYR A 393 28.46 28.33 10.88
CA TYR A 393 28.89 26.97 10.55
C TYR A 393 27.72 25.98 10.65
N THR A 394 27.76 24.89 9.88
CA THR A 394 26.88 23.73 10.10
C THR A 394 27.33 22.96 11.34
N PRO A 395 26.50 22.82 12.40
CA PRO A 395 26.85 22.05 13.58
C PRO A 395 26.65 20.54 13.35
N SER A 396 27.17 19.68 14.23
CA SER A 396 26.93 18.22 14.21
C SER A 396 25.43 17.87 14.15
N ALA A 397 25.03 16.70 13.67
CA ALA A 397 23.63 16.35 13.45
C ALA A 397 22.80 16.15 14.74
N ALA A 398 23.41 15.66 15.82
CA ALA A 398 22.69 15.35 17.07
C ALA A 398 22.17 16.62 17.79
N ARG A 399 20.86 16.64 18.10
CA ARG A 399 20.18 17.63 18.95
C ARG A 399 19.40 16.92 20.05
N PRO A 400 19.79 17.03 21.34
CA PRO A 400 18.98 16.53 22.44
C PRO A 400 17.74 17.44 22.62
N ILE A 401 16.57 16.99 22.16
CA ILE A 401 15.34 17.80 22.15
C ILE A 401 14.49 17.68 23.43
N GLY A 402 14.95 16.87 24.38
CA GLY A 402 14.30 16.62 25.67
C GLY A 402 13.62 15.25 25.73
N GLY A 403 13.15 14.85 26.92
CA GLY A 403 12.45 13.57 27.14
C GLY A 403 13.30 12.30 27.01
N GLY A 404 14.60 12.42 26.72
CA GLY A 404 15.48 11.32 26.30
C GLY A 404 15.70 11.28 24.78
N THR A 405 14.82 11.93 24.02
CA THR A 405 14.80 11.93 22.56
C THR A 405 15.89 12.81 21.96
N THR A 406 16.47 12.35 20.86
CA THR A 406 17.44 13.10 20.04
C THR A 406 16.89 13.31 18.64
N ALA A 407 16.77 14.57 18.20
CA ALA A 407 16.61 14.84 16.78
C ALA A 407 17.98 14.70 16.09
N VAL A 408 18.01 14.01 14.96
CA VAL A 408 19.19 13.87 14.10
C VAL A 408 18.92 14.76 12.89
N VAL A 409 19.57 15.92 12.87
CA VAL A 409 19.32 16.96 11.88
C VAL A 409 20.20 16.71 10.66
N ALA A 410 19.56 16.25 9.58
CA ALA A 410 20.17 16.16 8.28
C ALA A 410 20.36 17.56 7.66
N ASP A 411 21.48 17.74 6.94
CA ASP A 411 21.78 18.98 6.25
C ASP A 411 20.86 19.16 5.04
N ALA A 412 20.02 20.19 5.05
CA ALA A 412 19.04 20.42 4.00
C ALA A 412 19.69 20.55 2.61
N ARG A 413 20.74 21.36 2.46
CA ARG A 413 21.37 21.64 1.16
C ARG A 413 21.96 20.40 0.50
N MET A 414 22.61 19.53 1.29
CA MET A 414 23.14 18.25 0.80
C MET A 414 22.03 17.22 0.57
N SER A 415 20.98 17.24 1.41
CA SER A 415 19.84 16.30 1.30
C SER A 415 18.93 16.59 0.11
N THR A 416 18.78 17.85 -0.31
CA THR A 416 17.99 18.25 -1.48
C THR A 416 18.81 18.39 -2.77
N ALA A 417 20.12 18.11 -2.74
CA ALA A 417 21.03 18.32 -3.88
C ALA A 417 20.65 17.51 -5.13
N PHE A 418 19.91 16.40 -4.95
CA PHE A 418 19.49 15.50 -6.02
C PHE A 418 17.97 15.48 -6.24
N GLU A 419 17.25 16.52 -5.81
CA GLU A 419 15.84 16.71 -6.16
C GLU A 419 15.71 17.29 -7.59
N GLY A 420 14.66 16.92 -8.32
CA GLY A 420 14.42 17.38 -9.71
C GLY A 420 14.77 16.34 -10.79
N ASP A 421 14.80 16.78 -12.05
CA ASP A 421 15.06 15.92 -13.21
C ASP A 421 16.56 15.83 -13.53
N LEU A 422 17.17 14.70 -13.16
CA LEU A 422 18.58 14.39 -13.42
C LEU A 422 18.77 13.43 -14.60
N THR A 423 17.79 13.30 -15.51
CA THR A 423 17.94 12.46 -16.72
C THR A 423 18.94 13.00 -17.74
N LYS A 424 19.43 14.23 -17.56
CA LYS A 424 20.49 14.87 -18.37
C LYS A 424 21.83 14.81 -17.66
N ALA A 425 22.89 14.53 -18.42
CA ALA A 425 24.26 14.47 -17.91
C ALA A 425 24.71 15.79 -17.28
N ASP A 426 24.42 16.91 -17.95
CA ASP A 426 24.49 18.28 -17.43
C ASP A 426 23.93 18.43 -16.01
N SER A 427 22.62 18.24 -15.84
CA SER A 427 21.94 18.50 -14.57
C SER A 427 22.40 17.54 -13.46
N SER A 428 22.78 16.31 -13.83
CA SER A 428 23.44 15.35 -12.92
C SER A 428 24.83 15.84 -12.47
N THR A 429 25.67 16.31 -13.39
CA THR A 429 27.03 16.81 -13.09
C THR A 429 26.97 18.07 -12.22
N LEU A 430 26.04 18.98 -12.48
CA LEU A 430 25.81 20.16 -11.63
C LEU A 430 25.38 19.77 -10.22
N ALA A 431 24.48 18.79 -10.07
CA ALA A 431 24.05 18.27 -8.76
C ALA A 431 25.20 17.60 -7.98
N VAL A 432 26.02 16.78 -8.65
CA VAL A 432 27.22 16.15 -8.06
C VAL A 432 28.19 17.22 -7.55
N GLN A 433 28.50 18.23 -8.38
CA GLN A 433 29.41 19.31 -8.01
C GLN A 433 28.86 20.18 -6.88
N GLN A 434 27.57 20.50 -6.90
CA GLN A 434 26.92 21.21 -5.80
C GLN A 434 27.01 20.41 -4.49
N PHE A 435 26.76 19.10 -4.51
CA PHE A 435 26.87 18.26 -3.31
C PHE A 435 28.30 18.25 -2.73
N LEU A 436 29.31 18.01 -3.59
CA LEU A 436 30.71 17.97 -3.16
C LEU A 436 31.16 19.33 -2.62
N ALA A 437 30.85 20.43 -3.32
CA ALA A 437 31.10 21.79 -2.85
C ALA A 437 30.45 22.07 -1.49
N GLN A 438 29.18 21.71 -1.32
CA GLN A 438 28.46 21.88 -0.07
C GLN A 438 29.07 21.08 1.09
N SER A 439 29.67 19.91 0.80
CA SER A 439 30.35 19.08 1.79
C SER A 439 31.72 19.63 2.21
N LEU A 440 32.51 20.13 1.26
CA LEU A 440 33.82 20.73 1.53
C LEU A 440 33.68 22.06 2.30
N GLU A 441 32.76 22.92 1.87
CA GLU A 441 32.40 24.13 2.61
C GLU A 441 31.89 23.82 4.03
N ALA A 442 31.08 22.77 4.21
CA ALA A 442 30.66 22.33 5.54
C ALA A 442 31.84 21.89 6.40
N ASN A 443 32.88 21.29 5.81
CA ASN A 443 34.10 20.92 6.52
C ASN A 443 34.91 22.16 6.93
N VAL A 444 35.31 23.03 5.98
CA VAL A 444 36.21 24.17 6.28
C VAL A 444 35.58 25.28 7.14
N GLN A 445 34.25 25.28 7.29
CA GLN A 445 33.50 26.23 8.14
C GLN A 445 33.95 26.29 9.62
N LYS A 446 34.52 25.22 10.17
CA LYS A 446 34.98 25.15 11.58
C LYS A 446 35.99 24.03 11.74
N ASP A 447 37.16 24.34 12.31
CA ASP A 447 38.20 23.36 12.69
C ASP A 447 37.81 22.57 13.95
N GLU A 448 36.71 21.83 13.83
CA GLU A 448 36.21 20.85 14.79
C GLU A 448 35.56 19.70 14.03
N GLN A 449 35.95 18.45 14.32
CA GLN A 449 35.33 17.27 13.72
C GLN A 449 33.85 17.16 14.13
N ARG A 450 32.97 17.37 13.15
CA ARG A 450 31.52 17.32 13.29
C ARG A 450 30.94 16.10 12.57
N SER A 451 29.78 15.65 13.03
CA SER A 451 29.00 14.58 12.40
C SER A 451 27.92 15.19 11.51
N ILE A 452 27.96 14.97 10.21
CA ILE A 452 27.00 15.48 9.22
C ILE A 452 26.12 14.32 8.74
N VAL A 453 24.82 14.55 8.60
CA VAL A 453 23.87 13.55 8.09
C VAL A 453 23.20 14.07 6.82
N VAL A 454 23.07 13.19 5.82
CA VAL A 454 22.34 13.45 4.58
C VAL A 454 21.13 12.51 4.54
N ALA A 455 19.93 13.07 4.43
CA ALA A 455 18.66 12.33 4.40
C ALA A 455 17.90 12.70 3.11
N PRO A 456 18.20 12.03 1.97
CA PRO A 456 17.65 12.38 0.66
C PRO A 456 16.15 12.09 0.55
N GLN A 457 15.55 12.40 -0.60
CA GLN A 457 14.17 12.01 -0.91
C GLN A 457 13.93 10.50 -0.68
N ARG A 458 12.75 10.13 -0.16
CA ARG A 458 12.42 8.73 0.22
C ARG A 458 12.45 7.75 -0.95
N THR A 459 12.11 8.22 -2.15
CA THR A 459 11.97 7.39 -3.35
C THR A 459 12.72 8.04 -4.52
N PRO A 460 14.06 8.03 -4.51
CA PRO A 460 14.85 8.61 -5.58
C PRO A 460 14.62 7.83 -6.88
N THR A 461 14.61 8.53 -8.02
CA THR A 461 14.55 7.91 -9.35
C THR A 461 15.88 7.22 -9.69
N ALA A 462 15.89 6.40 -10.75
CA ALA A 462 17.11 5.76 -11.24
C ALA A 462 18.25 6.75 -11.55
N SER A 463 17.95 7.88 -12.21
CA SER A 463 18.95 8.91 -12.50
C SER A 463 19.41 9.67 -11.25
N GLN A 464 18.50 9.91 -10.30
CA GLN A 464 18.87 10.49 -9.00
C GLN A 464 19.78 9.56 -8.20
N ALA A 465 19.51 8.24 -8.20
CA ALA A 465 20.35 7.23 -7.58
C ALA A 465 21.78 7.22 -8.17
N GLN A 466 21.92 7.32 -9.49
CA GLN A 466 23.22 7.41 -10.16
C GLN A 466 23.99 8.67 -9.79
N ALA A 467 23.34 9.84 -9.78
CA ALA A 467 23.95 11.10 -9.36
C ALA A 467 24.38 11.06 -7.88
N MET A 468 23.50 10.57 -6.99
CA MET A 468 23.79 10.35 -5.58
C MET A 468 25.00 9.42 -5.39
N ALA A 469 25.02 8.26 -6.05
CA ALA A 469 26.12 7.30 -5.95
C ALA A 469 27.45 7.90 -6.41
N THR A 470 27.45 8.65 -7.52
CA THR A 470 28.63 9.34 -8.05
C THR A 470 29.21 10.34 -7.03
N ALA A 471 28.34 11.15 -6.42
CA ALA A 471 28.74 12.15 -5.43
C ALA A 471 29.14 11.55 -4.07
N VAL A 472 28.48 10.49 -3.62
CA VAL A 472 28.84 9.76 -2.39
C VAL A 472 30.18 9.06 -2.57
N LYS A 473 30.42 8.42 -3.72
CA LYS A 473 31.70 7.78 -4.03
C LYS A 473 32.85 8.80 -4.08
N ALA A 474 32.65 9.92 -4.78
CA ALA A 474 33.63 11.01 -4.79
C ALA A 474 33.85 11.67 -3.41
N LEU A 475 32.89 11.59 -2.49
CA LEU A 475 33.05 12.03 -1.10
C LEU A 475 33.79 11.00 -0.22
N GLN A 476 33.58 9.70 -0.44
CA GLN A 476 34.33 8.62 0.23
C GLN A 476 35.81 8.62 -0.17
N ASP A 477 36.09 8.87 -1.45
CA ASP A 477 37.45 8.94 -2.00
C ASP A 477 38.11 10.33 -1.76
N GLY A 478 37.37 11.28 -1.18
CA GLY A 478 37.78 12.69 -1.02
C GLY A 478 38.51 12.99 0.29
N ASN A 479 39.44 13.97 0.23
CA ASN A 479 40.38 14.28 1.31
C ASN A 479 39.81 15.01 2.55
N TRP A 480 38.53 15.38 2.58
CA TRP A 480 37.93 16.22 3.64
C TRP A 480 36.83 15.53 4.48
N SER A 481 36.48 14.28 4.19
CA SER A 481 35.43 13.55 4.93
C SER A 481 35.81 12.10 5.22
N GLN A 482 35.02 11.45 6.06
CA GLN A 482 35.12 10.04 6.40
C GLN A 482 33.71 9.50 6.73
N PRO A 483 33.38 8.24 6.42
CA PRO A 483 32.06 7.69 6.69
C PRO A 483 31.77 7.50 8.19
N GLU A 484 30.49 7.58 8.57
CA GLU A 484 29.99 7.30 9.92
C GLU A 484 28.59 6.67 9.86
N THR A 485 28.28 5.73 10.75
CA THR A 485 26.94 5.12 10.87
C THR A 485 25.93 6.08 11.47
N LEU A 486 24.66 5.98 11.09
CA LEU A 486 23.58 6.84 11.60
C LEU A 486 23.44 6.69 13.12
N THR A 487 23.61 5.48 13.66
CA THR A 487 23.67 5.21 15.10
C THR A 487 24.83 5.92 15.80
N ALA A 488 25.97 6.12 15.15
CA ALA A 488 27.09 6.87 15.69
C ALA A 488 26.87 8.39 15.56
N ALA A 489 26.43 8.89 14.40
CA ALA A 489 26.09 10.30 14.19
C ALA A 489 25.00 10.80 15.15
N ALA A 490 24.04 9.95 15.51
CA ALA A 490 23.00 10.25 16.51
C ALA A 490 23.51 10.23 17.97
N LYS A 491 24.66 9.60 18.24
CA LYS A 491 25.33 9.55 19.55
C LYS A 491 26.53 10.49 19.63
N ALA A 492 26.86 11.18 18.53
CA ALA A 492 27.92 12.17 18.47
C ALA A 492 27.67 13.30 19.48
N LYS A 493 28.77 13.88 20.00
CA LYS A 493 28.72 15.02 20.93
C LYS A 493 27.84 16.13 20.34
N PRO A 494 26.72 16.51 20.98
CA PRO A 494 25.88 17.61 20.51
C PRO A 494 26.65 18.92 20.50
N ASP A 495 26.34 19.78 19.53
CA ASP A 495 26.82 21.15 19.52
C ASP A 495 26.03 21.98 20.56
N PRO A 496 26.69 22.74 21.46
CA PRO A 496 26.02 23.45 22.55
C PRO A 496 25.24 24.69 22.09
N ASP A 497 25.57 25.28 20.93
CA ASP A 497 24.99 26.56 20.48
C ASP A 497 23.78 26.36 19.54
N ALA A 498 23.48 25.12 19.17
CA ALA A 498 22.55 24.76 18.11
C ALA A 498 21.11 24.47 18.57
N THR A 499 20.12 24.67 17.70
CA THR A 499 18.68 24.61 18.01
C THR A 499 18.23 23.21 18.45
N THR A 500 18.03 23.03 19.75
CA THR A 500 17.32 21.88 20.35
C THR A 500 15.81 22.08 20.44
N ARG A 501 15.29 23.26 20.09
CA ARG A 501 13.88 23.62 20.21
C ARG A 501 13.08 23.28 18.95
N ILE A 502 12.27 22.24 19.03
CA ILE A 502 11.27 21.86 18.01
C ILE A 502 10.35 23.06 17.65
N PRO A 503 10.12 23.34 16.34
CA PRO A 503 9.23 24.41 15.90
C PRO A 503 7.76 24.10 16.21
N SER A 504 6.89 25.10 16.18
CA SER A 504 5.44 24.90 16.45
C SER A 504 4.69 24.30 15.25
N THR A 505 3.56 23.63 15.48
CA THR A 505 2.65 23.03 14.47
C THR A 505 2.30 23.98 13.31
N SER A 506 1.93 25.21 13.68
CA SER A 506 2.52 26.45 13.17
C SER A 506 3.22 26.46 11.79
N ALA A 507 4.50 26.11 11.90
CA ALA A 507 5.55 26.26 10.92
C ALA A 507 5.77 24.99 10.09
N TYR A 508 5.14 23.86 10.45
CA TYR A 508 5.19 22.66 9.63
C TYR A 508 4.58 22.96 8.23
N PRO A 509 5.23 22.55 7.11
CA PRO A 509 4.93 23.07 5.78
C PRO A 509 3.48 22.90 5.31
N SER A 510 2.91 23.97 4.73
CA SER A 510 1.56 23.92 4.15
C SER A 510 1.46 23.10 2.85
N SER A 511 2.59 22.83 2.19
CA SER A 511 2.73 21.88 1.08
C SER A 511 2.53 20.45 1.55
N LEU A 512 3.20 20.04 2.63
CA LEU A 512 3.07 18.72 3.24
C LEU A 512 1.71 18.51 3.90
N ARG A 513 1.19 19.53 4.61
CA ARG A 513 -0.13 19.43 5.27
C ARG A 513 -1.30 19.18 4.31
N LYS A 514 -1.20 19.63 3.05
CA LYS A 514 -2.20 19.35 2.00
C LYS A 514 -2.18 17.92 1.49
N GLN A 515 -1.16 17.14 1.84
CA GLN A 515 -0.95 15.77 1.36
C GLN A 515 -1.20 14.71 2.44
N GLU A 516 -1.47 15.12 3.68
CA GLU A 516 -1.72 14.23 4.82
C GLU A 516 -3.00 13.40 4.67
N LEU A 517 -3.02 12.24 5.32
CA LEU A 517 -4.21 11.40 5.42
C LEU A 517 -5.30 12.14 6.23
N PRO A 518 -6.54 12.23 5.70
CA PRO A 518 -7.64 12.85 6.42
C PRO A 518 -8.03 12.00 7.64
N ARG A 519 -8.70 12.62 8.62
CA ARG A 519 -9.24 11.91 9.80
C ARG A 519 -10.08 10.68 9.41
N SER A 520 -10.85 10.77 8.32
CA SER A 520 -11.67 9.67 7.81
C SER A 520 -10.87 8.43 7.37
N ALA A 521 -9.59 8.56 7.04
CA ALA A 521 -8.72 7.41 6.77
C ALA A 521 -8.44 6.61 8.04
N PHE A 522 -8.25 7.29 9.17
CA PHE A 522 -8.06 6.66 10.47
C PHE A 522 -9.36 6.11 11.05
N GLU A 523 -10.51 6.76 10.76
CA GLU A 523 -11.84 6.22 11.08
C GLU A 523 -12.11 4.92 10.28
N GLN A 524 -11.85 4.88 8.96
CA GLN A 524 -11.91 3.65 8.16
C GLN A 524 -10.99 2.52 8.68
N ILE A 525 -9.80 2.87 9.19
CA ILE A 525 -8.87 1.90 9.79
C ILE A 525 -9.44 1.36 11.12
N ALA A 526 -9.99 2.22 11.97
CA ALA A 526 -10.64 1.78 13.21
C ALA A 526 -11.87 0.89 12.93
N ASP A 527 -12.73 1.27 11.97
CA ASP A 527 -13.87 0.44 11.53
C ASP A 527 -13.41 -0.94 11.03
N THR A 528 -12.25 -1.00 10.35
CA THR A 528 -11.65 -2.26 9.86
C THR A 528 -11.08 -3.09 11.01
N GLN A 529 -10.42 -2.46 11.99
CA GLN A 529 -9.87 -3.12 13.18
C GLN A 529 -10.98 -3.68 14.07
N ASP A 530 -11.98 -2.86 14.42
CA ASP A 530 -13.14 -3.29 15.22
C ASP A 530 -13.82 -4.50 14.56
N LYS A 531 -13.96 -4.50 13.22
CA LYS A 531 -14.55 -5.62 12.48
C LYS A 531 -13.64 -6.85 12.41
N LEU A 532 -12.32 -6.68 12.39
CA LEU A 532 -11.35 -7.76 12.48
C LEU A 532 -11.39 -8.41 13.87
N ASP A 533 -11.49 -7.60 14.94
CA ASP A 533 -11.58 -8.08 16.31
C ASP A 533 -12.87 -8.86 16.57
N ASN A 534 -14.02 -8.40 16.04
CA ASN A 534 -15.29 -9.13 16.09
C ASN A 534 -15.27 -10.43 15.25
N PHE A 535 -14.38 -10.56 14.26
CA PHE A 535 -14.30 -11.74 13.39
C PHE A 535 -13.26 -12.77 13.86
N GLN A 536 -12.11 -12.35 14.37
CA GLN A 536 -11.02 -13.26 14.76
C GLN A 536 -11.42 -14.22 15.90
N VAL A 537 -12.35 -13.83 16.77
CA VAL A 537 -12.78 -14.65 17.92
C VAL A 537 -13.51 -15.94 17.52
N ILE A 538 -14.06 -16.04 16.30
CA ILE A 538 -14.74 -17.26 15.82
C ILE A 538 -13.81 -18.19 15.01
N LEU A 539 -12.58 -17.77 14.73
CA LEU A 539 -11.65 -18.49 13.86
C LEU A 539 -10.77 -19.46 14.66
N THR A 540 -10.70 -20.72 14.23
CA THR A 540 -9.79 -21.71 14.83
C THR A 540 -8.32 -21.43 14.46
N ASP A 541 -8.05 -20.83 13.30
CA ASP A 541 -6.73 -20.32 12.92
C ASP A 541 -6.82 -18.83 12.54
N GLN A 542 -6.56 -17.99 13.55
CA GLN A 542 -6.55 -16.54 13.42
C GLN A 542 -5.45 -16.02 12.49
N SER A 543 -4.30 -16.71 12.37
CA SER A 543 -3.15 -16.22 11.60
C SER A 543 -3.51 -15.98 10.12
N ARG A 544 -4.42 -16.81 9.60
CA ARG A 544 -4.97 -16.77 8.23
C ARG A 544 -5.75 -15.51 7.88
N VAL A 545 -6.08 -14.69 8.88
CA VAL A 545 -6.87 -13.45 8.72
C VAL A 545 -6.18 -12.29 9.43
N VAL A 546 -5.85 -12.43 10.73
CA VAL A 546 -5.26 -11.37 11.55
C VAL A 546 -3.93 -10.87 10.96
N THR A 547 -3.08 -11.75 10.46
CA THR A 547 -1.81 -11.34 9.83
C THR A 547 -2.00 -10.57 8.52
N PRO A 548 -2.68 -11.09 7.47
CA PRO A 548 -2.86 -10.33 6.23
C PRO A 548 -3.66 -9.03 6.40
N PHE A 549 -4.67 -9.00 7.28
CA PHE A 549 -5.42 -7.77 7.55
C PHE A 549 -4.64 -6.77 8.41
N GLY A 550 -3.90 -7.19 9.43
CA GLY A 550 -3.05 -6.30 10.24
C GLY A 550 -1.94 -5.63 9.41
N LEU A 551 -1.30 -6.38 8.50
CA LEU A 551 -0.34 -5.79 7.55
C LEU A 551 -1.02 -4.84 6.55
N ALA A 552 -2.27 -5.10 6.15
CA ALA A 552 -3.03 -4.19 5.30
C ALA A 552 -3.50 -2.92 6.05
N ILE A 553 -3.78 -2.99 7.35
CA ILE A 553 -4.04 -1.83 8.22
C ILE A 553 -2.80 -0.93 8.28
N ASN A 554 -1.60 -1.52 8.48
CA ASN A 554 -0.34 -0.77 8.45
C ASN A 554 -0.12 -0.08 7.10
N ARG A 555 -0.30 -0.81 5.99
CA ARG A 555 -0.29 -0.24 4.63
C ARG A 555 -1.31 0.87 4.44
N GLY A 556 -2.48 0.80 5.07
CA GLY A 556 -3.53 1.82 5.02
C GLY A 556 -3.11 3.19 5.56
N MET A 557 -2.06 3.24 6.39
CA MET A 557 -1.46 4.45 6.97
C MET A 557 -0.22 4.97 6.20
N SER A 558 0.26 4.27 5.16
CA SER A 558 1.56 4.53 4.52
C SER A 558 1.74 5.96 4.01
N THR A 559 2.95 6.52 4.13
CA THR A 559 3.36 7.79 3.51
C THR A 559 3.19 7.76 1.98
N SER A 560 3.22 6.58 1.35
CA SER A 560 3.03 6.43 -0.11
C SER A 560 1.67 6.92 -0.61
N TRP A 561 0.70 7.09 0.28
CA TRP A 561 -0.62 7.68 -0.01
C TRP A 561 -0.63 9.21 -0.10
N ARG A 562 0.47 9.91 0.25
CA ARG A 562 0.57 11.37 0.13
C ARG A 562 0.28 11.83 -1.30
N GLY A 563 -0.66 12.77 -1.43
CA GLY A 563 -1.15 13.26 -2.72
C GLY A 563 -2.00 12.26 -3.53
N GLN A 564 -2.13 10.99 -3.11
CA GLN A 564 -2.83 9.92 -3.82
C GLN A 564 -4.19 9.56 -3.17
N ALA A 565 -4.88 10.54 -2.60
CA ALA A 565 -6.06 10.35 -1.74
C ALA A 565 -7.12 9.38 -2.28
N ALA A 566 -7.44 9.43 -3.57
CA ALA A 566 -8.44 8.54 -4.19
C ALA A 566 -7.99 7.07 -4.27
N LYS A 567 -6.70 6.79 -4.49
CA LYS A 567 -6.16 5.43 -4.42
C LYS A 567 -6.15 4.92 -2.97
N ALA A 568 -5.76 5.78 -2.03
CA ALA A 568 -5.69 5.46 -0.61
C ALA A 568 -7.06 5.11 -0.02
N ASP A 569 -8.10 5.84 -0.43
CA ASP A 569 -9.49 5.58 -0.07
C ASP A 569 -9.98 4.26 -0.68
N GLY A 570 -9.73 4.03 -1.98
CA GLY A 570 -10.02 2.76 -2.65
C GLY A 570 -9.33 1.56 -1.98
N PHE A 571 -8.05 1.67 -1.61
CA PHE A 571 -7.32 0.60 -0.92
C PHE A 571 -7.97 0.23 0.42
N ARG A 572 -8.30 1.20 1.28
CA ARG A 572 -8.95 0.92 2.57
C ARG A 572 -10.38 0.38 2.38
N ALA A 573 -11.12 0.90 1.40
CA ALA A 573 -12.45 0.39 1.04
C ALA A 573 -12.40 -1.06 0.53
N ASP A 574 -11.41 -1.43 -0.29
CA ASP A 574 -11.21 -2.80 -0.78
C ASP A 574 -10.81 -3.76 0.36
N VAL A 575 -9.98 -3.31 1.31
CA VAL A 575 -9.63 -4.08 2.52
C VAL A 575 -10.88 -4.33 3.37
N LEU A 576 -11.65 -3.30 3.71
CA LEU A 576 -12.88 -3.46 4.48
C LEU A 576 -13.91 -4.32 3.73
N SER A 577 -14.11 -4.10 2.42
CA SER A 577 -15.03 -4.88 1.59
C SER A 577 -14.64 -6.37 1.52
N TYR A 578 -13.35 -6.69 1.52
CA TYR A 578 -12.88 -8.07 1.59
C TYR A 578 -13.11 -8.69 2.98
N LEU A 579 -12.95 -7.93 4.07
CA LEU A 579 -13.28 -8.38 5.43
C LEU A 579 -14.80 -8.63 5.60
N ASP A 580 -15.63 -7.76 5.03
CA ASP A 580 -17.09 -7.90 4.95
C ASP A 580 -17.49 -9.17 4.18
N ASN A 581 -16.85 -9.42 3.04
CA ASN A 581 -17.07 -10.65 2.26
C ASN A 581 -16.66 -11.90 3.06
N LEU A 582 -15.53 -11.86 3.76
CA LEU A 582 -14.96 -13.00 4.48
C LEU A 582 -15.77 -13.33 5.74
N SER A 583 -16.12 -12.33 6.55
CA SER A 583 -17.00 -12.49 7.72
C SER A 583 -18.40 -12.99 7.32
N GLY A 584 -18.96 -12.47 6.21
CA GLY A 584 -20.23 -12.92 5.64
C GLY A 584 -20.24 -14.33 5.03
N GLN A 585 -19.09 -15.03 4.97
CA GLN A 585 -19.04 -16.46 4.61
C GLN A 585 -19.47 -17.39 5.76
N VAL A 586 -19.56 -16.87 6.99
CA VAL A 586 -20.14 -17.55 8.15
C VAL A 586 -21.50 -16.92 8.42
N LYS A 587 -22.59 -17.68 8.25
CA LYS A 587 -23.95 -17.14 8.42
C LYS A 587 -25.02 -18.20 8.66
N LEU A 588 -26.22 -17.75 9.04
CA LEU A 588 -27.42 -18.57 9.05
C LEU A 588 -28.00 -18.71 7.63
N ILE A 589 -28.61 -19.85 7.33
CA ILE A 589 -29.35 -20.07 6.08
C ILE A 589 -30.82 -19.63 6.26
N ASP A 590 -31.31 -18.81 5.34
CA ASP A 590 -32.70 -18.32 5.30
C ASP A 590 -33.75 -19.44 5.34
N LYS A 591 -34.89 -19.14 5.97
CA LYS A 591 -35.99 -20.10 6.16
C LYS A 591 -37.36 -19.43 6.01
N SER A 592 -38.25 -20.01 5.21
CA SER A 592 -39.51 -19.36 4.80
C SER A 592 -40.72 -19.68 5.70
N GLU A 593 -41.07 -20.96 5.90
CA GLU A 593 -42.12 -21.40 6.84
C GLU A 593 -41.71 -22.75 7.45
N THR A 594 -41.98 -22.96 8.75
CA THR A 594 -41.88 -24.29 9.38
C THR A 594 -43.23 -24.68 9.97
N LYS A 595 -43.73 -25.89 9.69
CA LYS A 595 -45.01 -26.39 10.21
C LYS A 595 -44.77 -27.35 11.38
N LEU A 596 -45.51 -27.16 12.48
CA LEU A 596 -45.50 -28.06 13.63
C LEU A 596 -46.75 -28.95 13.59
N SER A 597 -46.53 -30.23 13.30
CA SER A 597 -47.55 -31.28 13.34
C SER A 597 -47.68 -31.85 14.76
N GLY A 598 -48.45 -31.17 15.61
CA GLY A 598 -48.66 -31.54 17.02
C GLY A 598 -48.12 -30.51 18.00
N ARG A 599 -47.99 -30.91 19.28
CA ARG A 599 -47.64 -30.00 20.39
C ARG A 599 -46.14 -29.76 20.58
N SER A 600 -45.29 -30.50 19.88
CA SER A 600 -43.82 -30.36 19.95
C SER A 600 -43.15 -30.85 18.68
N ALA A 601 -42.09 -30.18 18.24
CA ALA A 601 -41.15 -30.74 17.27
C ALA A 601 -39.76 -30.11 17.39
N THR A 602 -38.79 -30.72 16.73
CA THR A 602 -37.44 -30.15 16.57
C THR A 602 -37.44 -29.18 15.39
N ILE A 603 -36.96 -27.95 15.61
CA ILE A 603 -36.67 -27.00 14.55
C ILE A 603 -35.17 -27.07 14.24
N PRO A 604 -34.77 -27.61 13.07
CA PRO A 604 -33.41 -27.46 12.58
C PRO A 604 -33.19 -26.02 12.12
N VAL A 605 -32.06 -25.42 12.49
CA VAL A 605 -31.57 -24.15 11.98
C VAL A 605 -30.13 -24.38 11.53
N THR A 606 -29.81 -23.96 10.30
CA THR A 606 -28.54 -24.33 9.67
C THR A 606 -27.58 -23.15 9.65
N VAL A 607 -26.39 -23.37 10.20
CA VAL A 607 -25.23 -22.48 10.07
C VAL A 607 -24.41 -22.96 8.88
N GLN A 608 -24.03 -22.03 8.02
CA GLN A 608 -23.13 -22.24 6.88
C GLN A 608 -21.77 -21.61 7.19
N ASN A 609 -20.69 -22.34 6.93
CA ASN A 609 -19.33 -21.83 6.94
C ASN A 609 -18.68 -22.09 5.58
N ASN A 610 -18.58 -21.07 4.74
CA ASN A 610 -17.92 -21.16 3.44
C ASN A 610 -16.41 -20.85 3.49
N LEU A 611 -15.86 -20.52 4.66
CA LEU A 611 -14.42 -20.27 4.82
C LEU A 611 -13.62 -21.54 4.52
N VAL A 612 -12.37 -21.37 4.11
CA VAL A 612 -11.37 -22.45 3.97
C VAL A 612 -10.75 -22.88 5.31
N GLN A 613 -11.40 -22.61 6.44
CA GLN A 613 -11.02 -23.05 7.78
C GLN A 613 -12.25 -23.36 8.65
N PRO A 614 -12.13 -24.21 9.70
CA PRO A 614 -13.19 -24.36 10.71
C PRO A 614 -13.49 -23.06 11.43
N VAL A 615 -14.73 -22.95 11.94
CA VAL A 615 -15.13 -21.93 12.92
C VAL A 615 -15.76 -22.60 14.14
N GLY A 616 -15.54 -21.98 15.29
CA GLY A 616 -16.07 -22.38 16.59
C GLY A 616 -16.42 -21.13 17.41
N HIS A 617 -16.44 -21.27 18.74
CA HIS A 617 -16.65 -20.15 19.68
C HIS A 617 -17.90 -19.30 19.39
N LEU A 618 -18.93 -19.98 18.85
CA LEU A 618 -20.22 -19.43 18.47
C LEU A 618 -21.35 -20.17 19.20
N TYR A 619 -22.36 -19.42 19.63
CA TYR A 619 -23.64 -19.92 20.11
C TYR A 619 -24.75 -19.50 19.16
N LEU A 620 -25.59 -20.45 18.76
CA LEU A 620 -26.84 -20.14 18.08
C LEU A 620 -27.94 -20.01 19.13
N ARG A 621 -28.49 -18.80 19.28
CA ARG A 621 -29.67 -18.53 20.10
C ARG A 621 -30.91 -18.61 19.23
N LEU A 622 -31.89 -19.41 19.66
CA LEU A 622 -33.22 -19.45 19.07
C LEU A 622 -34.24 -18.92 20.06
N SER A 623 -35.00 -17.88 19.68
CA SER A 623 -35.98 -17.22 20.53
C SER A 623 -37.35 -17.10 19.86
N SER A 624 -38.44 -17.12 20.63
CA SER A 624 -39.77 -16.78 20.09
C SER A 624 -40.20 -15.39 20.53
N THR A 625 -40.76 -14.62 19.59
CA THR A 625 -41.38 -13.32 19.90
C THR A 625 -42.67 -13.46 20.71
N GLN A 626 -43.19 -14.69 20.88
CA GLN A 626 -44.42 -14.98 21.62
C GLN A 626 -44.26 -16.21 22.54
N PRO A 627 -43.45 -16.10 23.61
CA PRO A 627 -43.04 -17.24 24.46
C PRO A 627 -44.17 -17.87 25.28
N THR A 628 -45.34 -17.22 25.36
CA THR A 628 -46.56 -17.81 25.91
C THR A 628 -47.16 -18.88 24.99
N ARG A 629 -46.98 -18.73 23.66
CA ARG A 629 -47.58 -19.60 22.63
C ARG A 629 -46.61 -20.64 22.10
N LEU A 630 -45.34 -20.28 21.86
CA LEU A 630 -44.29 -21.18 21.43
C LEU A 630 -43.07 -21.03 22.35
N LYS A 631 -42.64 -22.12 22.97
CA LYS A 631 -41.47 -22.17 23.84
C LYS A 631 -40.32 -22.91 23.16
N ILE A 632 -39.10 -22.43 23.36
CA ILE A 632 -37.85 -23.08 22.93
C ILE A 632 -37.25 -23.74 24.17
N ALA A 633 -37.01 -25.05 24.15
CA ALA A 633 -36.58 -25.86 25.30
C ALA A 633 -37.38 -25.61 26.61
N GLY A 634 -38.68 -25.28 26.50
CA GLY A 634 -39.55 -24.92 27.63
C GLY A 634 -39.40 -23.48 28.16
N LYS A 635 -38.40 -22.74 27.67
CA LYS A 635 -38.06 -21.33 27.97
C LYS A 635 -38.57 -20.39 26.87
N ALA A 636 -38.21 -19.09 26.96
CA ALA A 636 -38.47 -18.09 25.92
C ALA A 636 -37.43 -18.13 24.77
N TYR A 637 -36.19 -18.49 25.10
CA TYR A 637 -35.11 -18.78 24.17
C TYR A 637 -34.30 -19.99 24.66
N ASP A 638 -33.53 -20.60 23.77
CA ASP A 638 -32.51 -21.58 24.11
C ASP A 638 -31.25 -21.35 23.26
N GLU A 639 -30.11 -21.84 23.73
CA GLU A 639 -28.80 -21.61 23.12
C GLU A 639 -28.06 -22.94 22.97
N GLN A 640 -27.36 -23.10 21.85
CA GLN A 640 -26.63 -24.31 21.50
C GLN A 640 -25.29 -23.91 20.86
N PRO A 641 -24.15 -24.55 21.23
CA PRO A 641 -22.86 -24.25 20.64
C PRO A 641 -22.81 -24.66 19.16
N VAL A 642 -21.93 -24.01 18.41
CA VAL A 642 -21.77 -24.13 16.95
C VAL A 642 -20.30 -24.37 16.63
N GLU A 643 -20.03 -25.45 15.90
CA GLU A 643 -18.72 -25.80 15.37
C GLU A 643 -18.90 -26.30 13.93
N VAL A 644 -18.36 -25.57 12.95
CA VAL A 644 -18.58 -25.86 11.52
C VAL A 644 -17.25 -25.89 10.78
N SER A 645 -16.88 -27.07 10.27
CA SER A 645 -15.71 -27.24 9.39
C SER A 645 -15.78 -26.32 8.17
N GLY A 646 -14.62 -25.91 7.66
CA GLY A 646 -14.55 -25.04 6.47
C GLY A 646 -15.22 -25.66 5.25
N GLY A 647 -15.99 -24.87 4.51
CA GLY A 647 -16.76 -25.30 3.35
C GLY A 647 -18.01 -26.15 3.64
N HIS A 648 -18.42 -26.29 4.91
CA HIS A 648 -19.53 -27.16 5.32
C HIS A 648 -20.71 -26.36 5.91
N SER A 649 -21.78 -27.08 6.29
CA SER A 649 -22.94 -26.50 6.99
C SER A 649 -23.46 -27.46 8.06
N GLN A 650 -23.81 -26.93 9.23
CA GLN A 650 -24.25 -27.69 10.39
C GLN A 650 -25.70 -27.31 10.75
N SER A 651 -26.58 -28.30 10.86
CA SER A 651 -27.98 -28.10 11.27
C SER A 651 -28.16 -28.34 12.77
N VAL A 652 -28.14 -27.26 13.55
CA VAL A 652 -28.40 -27.23 14.99
C VAL A 652 -29.88 -27.49 15.26
N LYS A 653 -30.20 -28.26 16.31
CA LYS A 653 -31.54 -28.83 16.53
C LYS A 653 -32.19 -28.34 17.82
N PHE A 654 -33.13 -27.42 17.70
CA PHE A 654 -33.85 -26.85 18.85
C PHE A 654 -35.17 -27.56 19.10
N THR A 655 -35.35 -28.13 20.29
CA THR A 655 -36.64 -28.71 20.71
C THR A 655 -37.62 -27.58 21.05
N THR A 656 -38.81 -27.61 20.43
CA THR A 656 -39.86 -26.60 20.67
C THR A 656 -41.17 -27.23 21.13
N SER A 657 -41.95 -26.48 21.91
CA SER A 657 -43.26 -26.89 22.42
C SER A 657 -44.28 -25.77 22.27
N ALA A 658 -45.45 -26.08 21.70
CA ALA A 658 -46.52 -25.13 21.42
C ALA A 658 -47.69 -25.28 22.41
N ASN A 659 -48.11 -24.17 23.01
CA ASN A 659 -49.20 -24.10 23.98
C ASN A 659 -50.52 -23.63 23.35
N ALA A 660 -50.49 -23.02 22.16
CA ALA A 660 -51.66 -22.56 21.44
C ALA A 660 -51.44 -22.56 19.91
N ASN A 661 -52.53 -22.70 19.15
CA ASN A 661 -52.52 -22.82 17.70
C ASN A 661 -52.18 -21.50 16.96
N GLY A 662 -51.78 -21.60 15.68
CA GLY A 662 -51.52 -20.45 14.79
C GLY A 662 -50.03 -20.22 14.47
N ARG A 663 -49.72 -19.16 13.70
CA ARG A 663 -48.34 -18.78 13.30
C ARG A 663 -47.65 -17.96 14.38
N ALA A 664 -46.53 -18.44 14.92
CA ALA A 664 -45.67 -17.74 15.87
C ALA A 664 -44.29 -17.52 15.25
N THR A 665 -43.81 -16.29 15.26
CA THR A 665 -42.51 -15.94 14.67
C THR A 665 -41.37 -16.31 15.62
N VAL A 666 -40.29 -16.81 15.03
CA VAL A 666 -39.07 -17.23 15.71
C VAL A 666 -37.89 -16.47 15.10
N LEU A 667 -36.94 -16.08 15.96
CA LEU A 667 -35.73 -15.36 15.59
C LEU A 667 -34.51 -16.21 15.96
N ALA A 668 -33.68 -16.51 14.97
CA ALA A 668 -32.38 -17.15 15.11
C ALA A 668 -31.27 -16.12 14.93
N GLN A 669 -30.33 -16.07 15.88
CA GLN A 669 -29.19 -15.15 15.86
C GLN A 669 -27.94 -15.89 16.36
N LEU A 670 -26.81 -15.69 15.69
CA LEU A 670 -25.52 -16.17 16.16
C LEU A 670 -24.93 -15.15 17.15
N TYR A 671 -24.27 -15.67 18.18
CA TYR A 671 -23.54 -14.90 19.19
C TYR A 671 -22.14 -15.47 19.35
N THR A 672 -21.16 -14.62 19.62
CA THR A 672 -19.80 -15.01 20.05
C THR A 672 -19.79 -15.50 21.50
N GLU A 673 -18.70 -16.12 21.97
CA GLU A 673 -18.55 -16.57 23.36
C GLU A 673 -18.66 -15.46 24.42
N ASP A 674 -18.29 -14.22 24.09
CA ASP A 674 -18.47 -13.04 24.96
C ASP A 674 -19.88 -12.42 24.89
N GLY A 675 -20.76 -12.97 24.02
CA GLY A 675 -22.18 -12.63 23.97
C GLY A 675 -22.55 -11.49 23.01
N GLN A 676 -21.65 -11.09 22.11
CA GLN A 676 -21.91 -10.10 21.07
C GLN A 676 -22.63 -10.73 19.86
N GLU A 677 -23.46 -9.95 19.15
CA GLU A 677 -24.23 -10.45 18.00
C GLU A 677 -23.36 -10.59 16.74
N TYR A 678 -23.32 -11.80 16.17
CA TYR A 678 -22.55 -12.12 14.97
C TYR A 678 -23.45 -12.30 13.73
N GLY A 679 -23.32 -11.44 12.73
CA GLY A 679 -24.05 -11.53 11.46
C GLY A 679 -25.56 -11.30 11.57
N ASP A 680 -26.26 -11.36 10.43
CA ASP A 680 -27.68 -11.03 10.34
C ASP A 680 -28.61 -12.08 10.99
N PRO A 681 -29.68 -11.65 11.69
CA PRO A 681 -30.68 -12.56 12.24
C PRO A 681 -31.60 -13.15 11.16
N VAL A 682 -31.83 -14.47 11.22
CA VAL A 682 -32.85 -15.14 10.39
C VAL A 682 -34.15 -15.27 11.17
N SER A 683 -35.21 -14.63 10.67
CA SER A 683 -36.56 -14.72 11.25
C SER A 683 -37.50 -15.54 10.37
N PHE A 684 -38.32 -16.40 10.98
CA PHE A 684 -39.25 -17.27 10.24
C PHE A 684 -40.53 -17.58 11.03
N ASP A 685 -41.62 -17.80 10.31
CA ASP A 685 -42.92 -18.15 10.90
C ASP A 685 -43.03 -19.65 11.15
N VAL A 686 -43.38 -19.99 12.40
CA VAL A 686 -43.63 -21.36 12.85
C VAL A 686 -45.14 -21.56 13.02
N LYS A 687 -45.73 -22.37 12.13
CA LYS A 687 -47.17 -22.61 12.09
C LYS A 687 -47.56 -23.82 12.92
N VAL A 688 -48.17 -23.57 14.09
CA VAL A 688 -48.75 -24.59 14.96
C VAL A 688 -50.10 -25.03 14.41
N THR A 689 -50.22 -26.33 14.12
CA THR A 689 -51.49 -26.99 13.78
C THR A 689 -51.67 -28.25 14.61
N GLU A 690 -52.47 -28.15 15.67
CA GLU A 690 -52.94 -29.29 16.44
C GLU A 690 -54.00 -30.08 15.65
N VAL A 691 -53.66 -31.31 15.27
CA VAL A 691 -54.66 -32.30 14.89
C VAL A 691 -55.32 -32.77 16.18
N THR A 692 -56.56 -32.35 16.44
CA THR A 692 -57.27 -32.76 17.65
C THR A 692 -57.51 -34.28 17.63
N PRO A 693 -57.37 -34.99 18.77
CA PRO A 693 -57.63 -36.43 18.84
C PRO A 693 -59.01 -36.82 18.32
N THR A 694 -59.99 -35.92 18.44
CA THR A 694 -61.34 -36.02 17.87
C THR A 694 -61.34 -36.27 16.35
N VAL A 695 -60.43 -35.64 15.59
CA VAL A 695 -60.33 -35.84 14.13
C VAL A 695 -59.73 -37.22 13.81
N MET A 696 -58.72 -37.66 14.57
CA MET A 696 -58.24 -39.05 14.47
C MET A 696 -59.31 -40.07 14.88
N LEU A 697 -60.13 -39.78 15.88
CA LEU A 697 -61.28 -40.60 16.28
C LEU A 697 -62.40 -40.62 15.22
N VAL A 698 -62.62 -39.53 14.50
CA VAL A 698 -63.59 -39.47 13.39
C VAL A 698 -63.05 -40.17 12.14
N ILE A 699 -61.75 -40.10 11.85
CA ILE A 699 -61.12 -40.84 10.75
C ILE A 699 -61.08 -42.34 11.08
N GLY A 700 -60.56 -42.72 12.25
CA GLY A 700 -60.53 -44.11 12.72
C GLY A 700 -61.93 -44.70 12.88
N GLY A 701 -62.87 -43.92 13.43
CA GLY A 701 -64.30 -44.28 13.50
C GLY A 701 -64.96 -44.36 12.14
N GLY A 702 -64.57 -43.53 11.17
CA GLY A 702 -65.02 -43.59 9.78
C GLY A 702 -64.51 -44.83 9.06
N VAL A 703 -63.24 -45.19 9.23
CA VAL A 703 -62.66 -46.45 8.74
C VAL A 703 -63.34 -47.65 9.42
N LEU A 704 -63.54 -47.61 10.73
CA LEU A 704 -64.27 -48.65 11.47
C LEU A 704 -65.72 -48.80 10.96
N LEU A 705 -66.41 -47.69 10.66
CA LEU A 705 -67.75 -47.69 10.07
C LEU A 705 -67.76 -48.21 8.62
N LEU A 706 -66.71 -47.94 7.82
CA LEU A 706 -66.56 -48.52 6.49
C LEU A 706 -66.31 -50.04 6.54
N VAL A 707 -65.49 -50.51 7.48
CA VAL A 707 -65.27 -51.95 7.74
C VAL A 707 -66.56 -52.61 8.21
N LEU A 708 -67.30 -52.01 9.16
CA LEU A 708 -68.60 -52.50 9.63
C LEU A 708 -69.67 -52.46 8.52
N ALA A 709 -69.66 -51.46 7.63
CA ALA A 709 -70.55 -51.39 6.48
C ALA A 709 -70.23 -52.48 5.45
N GLY A 710 -68.96 -52.76 5.18
CA GLY A 710 -68.51 -53.88 4.35
C GLY A 710 -68.96 -55.23 4.93
N PHE A 711 -68.75 -55.45 6.23
CA PHE A 711 -69.20 -56.65 6.95
C PHE A 711 -70.73 -56.82 6.92
N ARG A 712 -71.47 -55.71 7.03
CA ARG A 712 -72.93 -55.69 6.90
C ARG A 712 -73.40 -55.96 5.47
N MET A 713 -72.73 -55.45 4.44
CA MET A 713 -73.05 -55.77 3.04
C MET A 713 -72.79 -57.25 2.73
N TYR A 714 -71.66 -57.80 3.19
CA TYR A 714 -71.30 -59.20 3.03
C TYR A 714 -72.35 -60.14 3.67
N THR A 715 -72.79 -59.82 4.89
CA THR A 715 -73.80 -60.62 5.60
C THR A 715 -75.23 -60.42 5.07
N GLN A 716 -75.61 -59.24 4.59
CA GLN A 716 -76.95 -59.02 4.01
C GLN A 716 -77.11 -59.59 2.60
N ARG A 717 -76.06 -59.61 1.74
CA ARG A 717 -76.14 -60.26 0.42
C ARG A 717 -76.30 -61.78 0.49
N LYS A 718 -75.83 -62.44 1.56
CA LYS A 718 -75.84 -63.91 1.70
C LYS A 718 -77.15 -64.51 2.27
N ARG A 719 -78.25 -63.74 2.34
CA ARG A 719 -79.57 -64.21 2.82
C ARG A 719 -80.76 -63.93 1.89
N ALA A 720 -80.51 -63.46 0.66
CA ALA A 720 -81.55 -63.12 -0.32
C ALA A 720 -81.33 -63.74 -1.72
N ALA A 721 -80.41 -64.71 -1.84
CA ALA A 721 -80.07 -65.37 -3.11
C ALA A 721 -79.88 -66.89 -2.89
N ALA A 722 -80.95 -67.56 -2.47
CA ALA A 722 -80.95 -69.00 -2.16
C ALA A 722 -82.31 -69.66 -2.48
N ARG A 723 -82.73 -69.57 -3.75
CA ARG A 723 -83.75 -70.42 -4.39
C ARG A 723 -83.70 -70.28 -5.92
N GLN A 724 -83.53 -71.42 -6.60
CA GLN A 724 -83.93 -71.72 -7.98
C GLN A 724 -83.23 -70.99 -9.14
N ALA A 725 -82.03 -71.48 -9.47
CA ALA A 725 -81.77 -72.31 -10.65
C ALA A 725 -80.70 -73.35 -10.20
N GLU A 726 -80.78 -74.67 -10.37
CA GLU A 726 -81.55 -75.53 -11.29
C GLU A 726 -81.23 -75.23 -12.77
N GLU A 727 -80.18 -75.93 -13.25
CA GLU A 727 -80.15 -76.77 -14.47
C GLU A 727 -80.47 -76.10 -15.84
N GLU A 728 -79.65 -76.15 -16.90
CA GLU A 728 -78.39 -76.89 -17.20
C GLU A 728 -77.56 -76.16 -18.29
N GLY A 729 -76.23 -76.37 -18.29
CA GLY A 729 -75.32 -76.25 -19.45
C GLY A 729 -75.01 -74.85 -20.04
N PRO A 730 -73.91 -74.70 -20.82
CA PRO A 730 -72.82 -75.64 -21.11
C PRO A 730 -71.76 -75.66 -19.97
N GLU A 731 -70.94 -76.68 -19.68
CA GLU A 731 -70.31 -77.76 -20.49
C GLU A 731 -69.36 -77.28 -21.60
N GLU A 732 -68.03 -77.41 -21.53
CA GLU A 732 -67.16 -77.99 -20.47
C GLU A 732 -65.99 -77.03 -20.18
N ALA A 733 -65.62 -76.90 -18.92
CA ALA A 733 -64.44 -76.16 -18.45
C ALA A 733 -63.81 -76.89 -17.24
N GLU A 734 -63.62 -78.19 -17.40
CA GLU A 734 -63.01 -79.12 -16.44
C GLU A 734 -61.75 -79.77 -17.06
N ALA A 735 -60.74 -80.18 -16.31
CA ALA A 735 -60.44 -79.90 -14.90
C ALA A 735 -58.94 -80.11 -14.60
N ASP A 736 -58.39 -79.28 -13.72
CA ASP A 736 -57.58 -79.66 -12.54
C ASP A 736 -57.40 -78.36 -11.72
N SER A 737 -57.66 -78.28 -10.41
CA SER A 737 -57.20 -79.09 -9.26
C SER A 737 -55.70 -78.87 -8.94
N GLY A 738 -55.32 -78.48 -7.72
CA GLY A 738 -56.18 -78.05 -6.61
C GLY A 738 -55.43 -77.50 -5.37
N ASP A 739 -56.23 -76.98 -4.42
CA ASP A 739 -56.02 -76.91 -2.96
C ASP A 739 -54.72 -76.25 -2.43
N GLY A 740 -54.75 -75.06 -1.79
CA GLY A 740 -55.12 -74.87 -0.36
C GLY A 740 -53.85 -74.60 0.48
N PRO A 741 -53.86 -74.46 1.83
CA PRO A 741 -54.83 -73.86 2.79
C PRO A 741 -54.45 -72.37 3.05
N GLY A 742 -54.76 -71.64 4.14
CA GLY A 742 -55.74 -71.76 5.25
C GLY A 742 -55.15 -71.49 6.66
N ASN A 743 -55.65 -70.45 7.36
CA ASN A 743 -55.32 -69.97 8.74
C ASN A 743 -53.88 -69.42 8.97
N PRO A 744 -53.61 -68.67 10.08
CA PRO A 744 -54.48 -67.87 10.97
C PRO A 744 -53.99 -66.39 11.10
N ASP A 745 -54.32 -65.70 12.20
CA ASP A 745 -53.92 -64.32 12.55
C ASP A 745 -52.43 -64.16 12.97
N ASP A 746 -52.00 -62.88 13.08
CA ASP A 746 -50.94 -62.25 13.90
C ASP A 746 -49.57 -62.94 14.20
N ALA A 747 -48.50 -62.14 14.11
CA ALA A 747 -47.14 -62.31 14.65
C ALA A 747 -46.42 -63.70 14.52
N GLY A 748 -45.47 -63.82 13.57
CA GLY A 748 -44.66 -65.06 13.43
C GLY A 748 -43.42 -65.03 12.52
N ASP A 749 -42.41 -64.24 12.87
CA ASP A 749 -40.95 -64.54 12.82
C ASP A 749 -40.29 -65.46 11.71
N ARG A 750 -39.29 -64.89 10.99
CA ARG A 750 -38.03 -65.51 10.43
C ARG A 750 -38.00 -66.51 9.23
N LEU A 751 -37.10 -66.21 8.25
CA LEU A 751 -36.37 -67.09 7.28
C LEU A 751 -37.20 -67.75 6.14
N SER A 752 -36.71 -68.12 4.93
CA SER A 752 -35.47 -67.88 4.13
C SER A 752 -35.67 -68.35 2.65
N GLU A 753 -34.85 -67.86 1.69
CA GLU A 753 -34.51 -68.48 0.36
C GLU A 753 -35.65 -68.73 -0.68
N GLU A 754 -35.45 -68.91 -2.00
CA GLU A 754 -34.49 -68.38 -3.01
C GLU A 754 -35.08 -68.60 -4.46
N ALA A 755 -34.72 -67.75 -5.45
CA ALA A 755 -34.88 -67.92 -6.91
C ALA A 755 -36.32 -68.11 -7.52
N GLY A 756 -36.60 -67.83 -8.81
CA GLY A 756 -35.76 -67.35 -9.92
C GLY A 756 -36.58 -66.77 -11.10
N SER A 757 -35.90 -66.17 -12.09
CA SER A 757 -36.44 -65.35 -13.21
C SER A 757 -36.82 -66.21 -14.46
N PRO A 758 -37.11 -65.73 -15.73
CA PRO A 758 -36.78 -64.42 -16.35
C PRO A 758 -37.77 -63.76 -17.36
N ALA A 759 -37.47 -62.48 -17.70
CA ALA A 759 -37.70 -61.71 -18.97
C ALA A 759 -39.11 -61.62 -19.61
N GLY A 760 -39.53 -60.53 -20.26
CA GLY A 760 -38.97 -59.20 -20.57
C GLY A 760 -40.02 -58.38 -21.39
N ALA A 761 -39.84 -57.12 -21.83
CA ALA A 761 -38.71 -56.19 -21.77
C ALA A 761 -39.17 -54.72 -22.05
N ALA A 762 -38.29 -53.74 -21.80
CA ALA A 762 -38.38 -52.29 -22.11
C ALA A 762 -39.53 -51.47 -21.45
N GLY A 763 -39.33 -50.25 -20.93
CA GLY A 763 -38.17 -49.34 -20.94
C GLY A 763 -38.45 -48.03 -21.70
N PRO A 764 -37.74 -46.90 -21.47
CA PRO A 764 -36.67 -46.62 -20.49
C PRO A 764 -37.28 -46.30 -19.08
N ASP A 765 -36.71 -45.56 -18.11
CA ASP A 765 -35.53 -44.67 -18.03
C ASP A 765 -34.91 -44.64 -16.60
N GLN A 766 -33.86 -43.83 -16.37
CA GLN A 766 -32.84 -44.11 -15.33
C GLN A 766 -32.29 -42.85 -14.56
N PRO A 767 -31.25 -42.92 -13.68
CA PRO A 767 -31.47 -42.88 -12.22
C PRO A 767 -30.59 -41.86 -11.44
N GLY A 768 -30.37 -42.11 -10.14
CA GLY A 768 -29.27 -41.54 -9.34
C GLY A 768 -28.42 -42.61 -8.62
N ASP A 769 -27.27 -42.18 -8.09
CA ASP A 769 -26.33 -42.75 -7.10
C ASP A 769 -26.07 -44.28 -6.98
N PRO A 770 -24.78 -44.68 -6.98
CA PRO A 770 -24.29 -45.91 -6.36
C PRO A 770 -23.23 -45.67 -5.26
N ALA A 771 -23.05 -46.69 -4.40
CA ALA A 771 -22.00 -46.82 -3.40
C ALA A 771 -21.47 -48.30 -3.41
N PRO A 772 -20.40 -48.69 -2.67
CA PRO A 772 -19.25 -49.38 -3.29
C PRO A 772 -19.04 -50.84 -2.86
N ASP A 773 -18.14 -51.56 -3.56
CA ASP A 773 -17.42 -52.73 -3.02
C ASP A 773 -16.04 -52.98 -3.70
N THR A 774 -15.40 -54.14 -3.47
CA THR A 774 -13.93 -54.29 -3.37
C THR A 774 -13.25 -55.36 -4.27
N ALA A 775 -11.93 -55.13 -4.56
CA ALA A 775 -10.82 -56.10 -4.81
C ALA A 775 -10.94 -57.16 -5.95
N PRO A 776 -9.86 -57.83 -6.46
CA PRO A 776 -8.50 -58.00 -5.90
C PRO A 776 -7.29 -57.92 -6.90
N GLU A 777 -6.08 -58.17 -6.37
CA GLU A 777 -4.82 -58.78 -6.91
C GLU A 777 -4.40 -58.64 -8.40
N SER A 778 -3.12 -58.51 -8.81
CA SER A 778 -1.77 -58.32 -8.21
C SER A 778 -0.78 -58.00 -9.38
N ALA A 779 0.57 -58.01 -9.37
CA ALA A 779 1.65 -58.47 -8.46
C ALA A 779 3.01 -57.78 -8.78
N ASP A 780 3.97 -57.88 -7.85
CA ASP A 780 5.46 -57.96 -7.98
C ASP A 780 6.31 -56.95 -8.78
N PRO A 781 7.63 -56.77 -8.44
CA PRO A 781 8.36 -57.18 -7.22
C PRO A 781 9.07 -56.01 -6.50
N SER A 782 9.70 -56.31 -5.35
CA SER A 782 10.25 -55.35 -4.39
C SER A 782 11.76 -55.08 -4.52
N GLY A 783 12.22 -53.97 -3.92
CA GLY A 783 13.64 -53.60 -3.77
C GLY A 783 13.97 -53.13 -2.34
N THR A 784 15.00 -53.73 -1.74
CA THR A 784 15.50 -53.45 -0.37
C THR A 784 16.47 -52.26 -0.34
N GLY A 785 16.66 -51.53 0.77
CA GLY A 785 16.02 -51.61 2.09
C GLY A 785 16.82 -50.88 3.20
N GLU A 786 16.30 -50.93 4.43
CA GLU A 786 16.99 -50.86 5.73
C GLU A 786 18.25 -49.94 5.91
N ARG A 787 18.12 -48.81 6.63
CA ARG A 787 18.53 -48.74 8.06
C ARG A 787 18.23 -47.40 8.77
N VAL A 788 18.17 -47.51 10.10
CA VAL A 788 18.09 -46.42 11.09
C VAL A 788 19.36 -46.49 11.94
N ASP A 789 19.96 -45.35 12.31
CA ASP A 789 20.69 -45.24 13.59
C ASP A 789 20.84 -43.76 14.04
N ARG A 790 20.49 -43.50 15.31
CA ARG A 790 20.64 -42.26 16.12
C ARG A 790 20.15 -40.92 15.56
#